data_AF-A0A1Y1SGB2-F1
#
_entry.id   AF-A0A1Y1SGB2-F1
#
_cell.length_a   1.000
_cell.length_b   1.000
_cell.length_c   1.000
_cell.angle_alpha   90.00
_cell.angle_beta   90.00
_cell.angle_gamma   90.00
#
_symmetry.space_group_name_H-M   'P 1'
#
loop_
_entity.id
_entity.type
_entity.pdbx_description
1 polymer ?
#
loop_
_entity_poly.entity_id
_entity_poly.type
_entity_poly.pdbx_seq_one_letter_code
_entity_poly.pdbx_strand_id
1 'polypeptide(L)'
;MIKALSYWVSTHTRQILVLVLVLSALAAVSIYNPVERAWHLDIDASVDRLLPASHPDRDFYEQTRRLFGGDDVVILALSGIDVVSEQGLQTIENLTHALRALPQLRQVQSLATVSNARNRDGFLDVDVFTRMPVDSEQARHQLRADLSNNALVNRHLVSADGRLAAFVLSAREDPSTLFADGEFERQIRQLAADAAPQARVLMTGAPLVKSALTQAVVEQLRFTTPVIFALVAGILLLAFHNLRSVIMPTLTIMVALLWTLGIVAASGISLNLVSSIVPPVVITLGLAACMHVVSEFHVVRRRVDDKLSATRQALQNIGLPLILTSVTTAAGFLALLLNPLPAVREFAVFAATGVAVTLVLTLTFLPAMLSMVDCAGPSPDAPGARLFRWAAEQLAAFSLRFRHPIIFAGVACLLFGLISATGIRVGTGYVSGFAPDHPVRLDYEAINQQLGGANPFSIVLEGFVPDTFVEPDILTALEALQAWLDMQPEVGTTQSLVDHLKLINRSFNDGDPRFDRIPESRSEIKQLLLFGGGNALNGLVDKRFATTQIVVRARVEDSAAIKQLIDRIDERLARLPRRLEATVTGNTVLVTNTVEDIASGQWLSVGVAAIIVYIILSMLFTSWRVGAMALMPNLLPVAVYFGTLGLFDISLNPTTSLIACIVLGVAVDDTIHFLVRFNAEARARADEKGAVAAALRSVIRPVTFTTIALCSGFLVLCFSELQNQVQFGALAAFTLAVAWFTDVMFTPALSSGVRIVTLWDVLRLDLGEDPQLSIPLLKDLTSRQARTFALLSDLQEVDAGTRVITEGDDADDVYVIVDGELKAWVERDGERRDLATMRRGAVTGEVGLFGSKRTANVDALTPARLLKFNGSDLENMRQRYPRIAATIYRNLNLIQAQRLVNTTRMVQ
;
A
#
# COMPACT_ATOMS: atom_id res chain seq x y z
N MET A 1 18.58 12.26 25.06
CA MET A 1 18.78 11.59 23.76
C MET A 1 19.02 12.57 22.60
N ILE A 2 18.03 13.33 22.10
CA ILE A 2 18.21 14.20 20.90
C ILE A 2 19.27 15.29 21.07
N LYS A 3 19.40 15.89 22.27
CA LYS A 3 20.50 16.82 22.55
C LYS A 3 21.89 16.16 22.42
N ALA A 4 22.02 14.89 22.81
CA ALA A 4 23.25 14.11 22.66
C ALA A 4 23.47 13.72 21.19
N LEU A 5 22.43 13.29 20.48
CA LEU A 5 22.49 12.98 19.05
C LEU A 5 22.92 14.21 18.22
N SER A 6 22.28 15.36 18.43
CA SER A 6 22.64 16.61 17.73
C SER A 6 24.08 17.06 18.00
N TYR A 7 24.59 16.83 19.21
CA TYR A 7 25.99 17.10 19.55
C TYR A 7 26.94 16.09 18.89
N TRP A 8 26.58 14.80 18.88
CA TRP A 8 27.38 13.76 18.25
C TRP A 8 27.49 13.96 16.73
N VAL A 9 26.36 14.24 16.06
CA VAL A 9 26.32 14.48 14.61
C VAL A 9 27.17 15.71 14.23
N SER A 10 27.11 16.79 15.01
CA SER A 10 27.89 17.99 14.75
C SER A 10 29.40 17.83 14.99
N THR A 11 29.81 16.88 15.85
CA THR A 11 31.23 16.63 16.15
C THR A 11 31.87 15.58 15.24
N HIS A 12 31.07 14.65 14.67
CA HIS A 12 31.56 13.51 13.89
C HIS A 12 31.17 13.58 12.40
N THR A 13 30.86 14.78 11.87
CA THR A 13 30.39 15.01 10.50
C THR A 13 31.18 14.24 9.43
N ARG A 14 32.52 14.30 9.44
CA ARG A 14 33.36 13.61 8.43
C ARG A 14 33.25 12.09 8.52
N GLN A 15 33.16 11.54 9.72
CA GLN A 15 33.04 10.10 9.93
C GLN A 15 31.68 9.58 9.43
N ILE A 16 30.61 10.36 9.64
CA ILE A 16 29.27 10.04 9.13
C ILE A 16 29.29 9.96 7.60
N LEU A 17 29.93 10.93 6.91
CA LEU A 17 30.03 10.91 5.45
C LEU A 17 30.79 9.68 4.94
N VAL A 18 31.92 9.33 5.58
CA VAL A 18 32.70 8.14 5.21
C VAL A 18 31.90 6.87 5.44
N LEU A 19 31.23 6.74 6.59
CA LEU A 19 30.37 5.60 6.90
C LEU A 19 29.25 5.45 5.87
N VAL A 20 28.58 6.55 5.52
CA VAL A 20 27.51 6.54 4.53
C VAL A 20 28.03 6.13 3.16
N LEU A 21 29.22 6.60 2.77
CA LEU A 21 29.83 6.22 1.49
C LEU A 21 30.19 4.73 1.45
N VAL A 22 30.74 4.18 2.54
CA VAL A 22 31.07 2.76 2.66
C VAL A 22 29.81 1.89 2.58
N LEU A 23 28.77 2.23 3.35
CA LEU A 23 27.50 1.50 3.33
C LEU A 23 26.79 1.63 1.97
N SER A 24 26.91 2.77 1.28
CA SER A 24 26.39 2.93 -0.08
C SER A 24 27.13 2.06 -1.09
N ALA A 25 28.45 1.91 -0.95
CA ALA A 25 29.22 0.99 -1.79
C ALA A 25 28.80 -0.47 -1.53
N LEU A 26 28.59 -0.86 -0.27
CA LEU A 26 28.09 -2.19 0.09
C LEU A 26 26.69 -2.46 -0.49
N ALA A 27 25.78 -1.48 -0.38
CA ALA A 27 24.45 -1.57 -0.97
C ALA A 27 24.51 -1.70 -2.50
N ALA A 28 25.38 -0.93 -3.17
CA ALA A 28 25.59 -1.03 -4.62
C ALA A 28 26.11 -2.41 -5.05
N VAL A 29 27.06 -3.00 -4.30
CA VAL A 29 27.55 -4.37 -4.52
C VAL A 29 26.46 -5.41 -4.26
N SER A 30 25.57 -5.15 -3.31
CA SER A 30 24.43 -6.04 -3.04
C SER A 30 23.43 -6.04 -4.19
N ILE A 31 23.24 -4.91 -4.88
CA ILE A 31 22.37 -4.80 -6.06
C ILE A 31 23.01 -5.42 -7.31
N TYR A 32 24.30 -5.14 -7.52
CA TYR A 32 25.05 -5.58 -8.70
C TYR A 32 26.34 -6.26 -8.29
N ASN A 33 26.51 -7.52 -8.69
CA ASN A 33 27.75 -8.26 -8.47
C ASN A 33 28.76 -7.92 -9.58
N PRO A 34 29.81 -7.13 -9.31
CA PRO A 34 30.80 -6.83 -10.33
C PRO A 34 31.64 -8.06 -10.73
N VAL A 35 31.71 -9.11 -9.90
CA VAL A 35 32.49 -10.33 -10.15
C VAL A 35 31.77 -11.24 -11.13
N GLU A 36 30.47 -11.48 -10.91
CA GLU A 36 29.63 -12.34 -11.75
C GLU A 36 29.00 -11.58 -12.93
N ARG A 37 29.13 -10.24 -12.96
CA ARG A 37 28.45 -9.34 -13.90
C ARG A 37 26.94 -9.54 -13.95
N ALA A 38 26.35 -9.96 -12.82
CA ALA A 38 24.93 -10.25 -12.69
C ALA A 38 24.26 -9.25 -11.75
N TRP A 39 22.99 -8.95 -12.04
CA TRP A 39 22.12 -8.21 -11.13
C TRP A 39 21.53 -9.19 -10.11
N HIS A 40 21.67 -8.88 -8.83
CA HIS A 40 21.00 -9.63 -7.75
C HIS A 40 19.59 -9.10 -7.48
N LEU A 41 19.32 -7.84 -7.86
CA LEU A 41 17.97 -7.29 -7.81
C LEU A 41 17.14 -7.88 -8.95
N ASP A 42 16.44 -8.96 -8.63
CA ASP A 42 15.52 -9.63 -9.54
C ASP A 42 14.15 -8.93 -9.54
N ILE A 43 13.48 -8.91 -10.68
CA ILE A 43 12.14 -8.32 -10.86
C ILE A 43 11.26 -9.40 -11.47
N ASP A 44 10.26 -9.83 -10.71
CA ASP A 44 9.31 -10.88 -11.09
C ASP A 44 7.89 -10.37 -10.83
N ALA A 45 7.29 -9.73 -11.84
CA ALA A 45 5.95 -9.17 -11.75
C ALA A 45 4.84 -10.23 -11.94
N SER A 46 5.18 -11.51 -11.87
CA SER A 46 4.23 -12.60 -12.11
C SER A 46 3.17 -12.71 -11.03
N VAL A 47 2.01 -13.20 -11.48
CA VAL A 47 0.87 -13.45 -10.62
C VAL A 47 1.13 -14.62 -9.66
N ASP A 48 2.04 -15.53 -10.02
CA ASP A 48 2.47 -16.68 -9.20
C ASP A 48 3.05 -16.24 -7.85
N ARG A 49 3.65 -15.04 -7.80
CA ARG A 49 4.20 -14.43 -6.56
C ARG A 49 3.12 -13.87 -5.64
N LEU A 50 1.87 -13.75 -6.11
CA LEU A 50 0.73 -13.41 -5.24
C LEU A 50 0.30 -14.60 -4.37
N LEU A 51 0.65 -15.83 -4.75
CA LEU A 51 0.25 -17.05 -4.04
C LEU A 51 1.16 -17.33 -2.83
N PRO A 52 0.60 -17.62 -1.64
CA PRO A 52 1.38 -18.14 -0.53
C PRO A 52 2.14 -19.41 -0.92
N ALA A 53 3.40 -19.53 -0.47
CA ALA A 53 4.24 -20.68 -0.81
C ALA A 53 3.73 -22.03 -0.26
N SER A 54 2.82 -22.01 0.73
CA SER A 54 2.35 -23.19 1.47
C SER A 54 0.83 -23.37 1.41
N HIS A 55 0.22 -23.20 0.25
CA HIS A 55 -1.23 -23.36 0.07
C HIS A 55 -1.58 -24.75 -0.51
N PRO A 56 -2.55 -25.49 0.07
CA PRO A 56 -2.96 -26.82 -0.43
C PRO A 56 -3.34 -26.81 -1.91
N ASP A 57 -4.05 -25.78 -2.36
CA ASP A 57 -4.47 -25.65 -3.76
C ASP A 57 -3.27 -25.58 -4.71
N ARG A 58 -2.15 -24.98 -4.28
CA ARG A 58 -0.91 -24.91 -5.07
C ARG A 58 -0.26 -26.29 -5.19
N ASP A 59 -0.23 -27.05 -4.10
CA ASP A 59 0.31 -28.41 -4.11
C ASP A 59 -0.53 -29.32 -5.03
N PHE A 60 -1.85 -29.20 -4.98
CA PHE A 60 -2.78 -29.91 -5.86
C PHE A 60 -2.60 -29.52 -7.33
N TYR A 61 -2.42 -28.23 -7.61
CA TYR A 61 -2.12 -27.74 -8.96
C TYR A 61 -0.79 -28.31 -9.49
N GLU A 62 0.29 -28.28 -8.71
CA GLU A 62 1.58 -28.85 -9.09
C GLU A 62 1.50 -30.38 -9.30
N GLN A 63 0.71 -31.09 -8.49
CA GLN A 63 0.43 -32.51 -8.69
C GLN A 63 -0.29 -32.75 -10.03
N THR A 64 -1.31 -31.95 -10.32
CA THR A 64 -2.06 -32.00 -11.59
C THR A 64 -1.12 -31.73 -12.77
N ARG A 65 -0.23 -30.73 -12.63
CA ARG A 65 0.79 -30.38 -13.63
C ARG A 65 1.72 -31.54 -13.96
N ARG A 66 2.10 -32.33 -12.95
CA ARG A 66 2.94 -33.52 -13.12
C ARG A 66 2.21 -34.69 -13.78
N LEU A 67 0.90 -34.83 -13.54
CA LEU A 67 0.09 -35.92 -14.11
C LEU A 67 -0.25 -35.67 -15.58
N PHE A 68 -0.76 -34.48 -15.90
CA PHE A 68 -1.34 -34.18 -17.22
C PHE A 68 -0.50 -33.21 -18.06
N GLY A 69 0.57 -32.64 -17.51
CA GLY A 69 1.32 -31.53 -18.12
C GLY A 69 0.81 -30.17 -17.65
N GLY A 70 1.59 -29.11 -17.94
CA GLY A 70 1.24 -27.74 -17.54
C GLY A 70 0.31 -27.03 -18.50
N ASP A 71 -0.45 -26.09 -17.94
CA ASP A 71 -1.28 -25.08 -18.60
C ASP A 71 -0.48 -23.86 -19.09
N ASP A 72 0.84 -23.82 -18.83
CA ASP A 72 1.79 -22.81 -19.33
C ASP A 72 2.10 -22.98 -20.83
N VAL A 73 1.06 -22.94 -21.66
CA VAL A 73 1.18 -23.01 -23.11
C VAL A 73 1.20 -21.62 -23.73
N VAL A 74 1.93 -21.49 -24.83
CA VAL A 74 1.87 -20.30 -25.69
C VAL A 74 1.00 -20.62 -26.89
N ILE A 75 0.05 -19.73 -27.18
CA ILE A 75 -0.85 -19.85 -28.33
C ILE A 75 -0.37 -18.84 -29.37
N LEU A 76 0.16 -19.36 -30.47
CA LEU A 76 0.44 -18.61 -31.68
C LEU A 76 -0.75 -18.75 -32.62
N ALA A 77 -1.23 -17.68 -33.21
CA ALA A 77 -2.31 -17.73 -34.20
C ALA A 77 -1.97 -16.91 -35.45
N LEU A 78 -2.33 -17.45 -36.60
CA LEU A 78 -2.27 -16.76 -37.89
C LEU A 78 -3.68 -16.35 -38.28
N SER A 79 -3.95 -15.06 -38.29
CA SER A 79 -5.24 -14.48 -38.69
C SER A 79 -5.19 -14.01 -40.14
N GLY A 80 -6.27 -14.26 -40.89
CA GLY A 80 -6.39 -13.86 -42.29
C GLY A 80 -5.90 -14.91 -43.29
N ILE A 81 -5.74 -16.16 -42.85
CA ILE A 81 -5.45 -17.31 -43.72
C ILE A 81 -6.71 -18.11 -43.98
N ASP A 82 -6.87 -18.66 -45.18
CA ASP A 82 -7.94 -19.62 -45.44
C ASP A 82 -7.45 -21.04 -45.12
N VAL A 83 -7.90 -21.58 -43.99
CA VAL A 83 -7.44 -22.91 -43.50
C VAL A 83 -7.90 -24.07 -44.36
N VAL A 84 -8.84 -23.88 -45.30
CA VAL A 84 -9.27 -24.93 -46.24
C VAL A 84 -8.68 -24.73 -47.65
N SER A 85 -7.81 -23.73 -47.82
CA SER A 85 -7.07 -23.53 -49.07
C SER A 85 -5.76 -24.34 -49.08
N GLU A 86 -5.30 -24.73 -50.26
CA GLU A 86 -4.01 -25.42 -50.44
C GLU A 86 -2.85 -24.60 -49.88
N GLN A 87 -2.85 -23.28 -50.13
CA GLN A 87 -1.85 -22.37 -49.59
C GLN A 87 -1.91 -22.31 -48.05
N GLY A 88 -3.11 -22.26 -47.46
CA GLY A 88 -3.29 -22.23 -46.02
C GLY A 88 -2.81 -23.51 -45.34
N LEU A 89 -3.19 -24.68 -45.86
CA LEU A 89 -2.72 -25.96 -45.32
C LEU A 89 -1.21 -26.12 -45.43
N GLN A 90 -0.61 -25.74 -46.58
CA GLN A 90 0.84 -25.78 -46.76
C GLN A 90 1.56 -24.82 -45.80
N THR A 91 1.00 -23.64 -45.57
CA THR A 91 1.53 -22.66 -44.61
C THR A 91 1.54 -23.24 -43.20
N ILE A 92 0.45 -23.90 -42.79
CA ILE A 92 0.31 -24.53 -41.48
C ILE A 92 1.30 -25.71 -41.33
N GLU A 93 1.44 -26.56 -42.35
CA GLU A 93 2.39 -27.68 -42.38
C GLU A 93 3.84 -27.18 -42.23
N ASN A 94 4.24 -26.20 -43.06
CA ASN A 94 5.59 -25.64 -43.07
C ASN A 94 5.94 -24.98 -41.73
N LEU A 95 5.03 -24.16 -41.19
CA LEU A 95 5.24 -23.50 -39.92
C LEU A 95 5.30 -24.51 -38.77
N THR A 96 4.46 -25.55 -38.79
CA THR A 96 4.51 -26.62 -37.79
C THR A 96 5.86 -27.33 -37.81
N HIS A 97 6.40 -27.64 -39.00
CA HIS A 97 7.72 -28.23 -39.13
C HIS A 97 8.83 -27.32 -38.62
N ALA A 98 8.79 -26.03 -38.96
CA ALA A 98 9.75 -25.04 -38.49
C ALA A 98 9.73 -24.90 -36.95
N LEU A 99 8.54 -24.84 -36.34
CA LEU A 99 8.39 -24.77 -34.89
C LEU A 99 8.87 -26.04 -34.20
N ARG A 100 8.57 -27.23 -34.75
CA ARG A 100 9.04 -28.51 -34.20
C ARG A 100 10.56 -28.68 -34.26
N ALA A 101 11.23 -27.98 -35.18
CA ALA A 101 12.69 -27.98 -35.29
C ALA A 101 13.36 -27.17 -34.17
N LEU A 102 12.62 -26.32 -33.45
CA LEU A 102 13.16 -25.56 -32.32
C LEU A 102 13.43 -26.50 -31.13
N PRO A 103 14.69 -26.60 -30.65
CA PRO A 103 15.03 -27.53 -29.56
C PRO A 103 14.34 -27.18 -28.24
N GLN A 104 13.95 -25.92 -28.03
CA GLN A 104 13.30 -25.44 -26.81
C GLN A 104 11.83 -25.90 -26.69
N LEU A 105 11.18 -26.24 -27.81
CA LEU A 105 9.79 -26.72 -27.80
C LEU A 105 9.75 -28.24 -27.57
N ARG A 106 8.87 -28.66 -26.66
CA ARG A 106 8.58 -30.07 -26.37
C ARG A 106 7.57 -30.61 -27.37
N GLN A 107 6.52 -29.83 -27.59
CA GLN A 107 5.37 -30.22 -28.39
C GLN A 107 4.79 -28.99 -29.07
N VAL A 108 4.38 -29.17 -30.32
CA VAL A 108 3.63 -28.20 -31.12
C VAL A 108 2.36 -28.89 -31.55
N GLN A 109 1.22 -28.34 -31.18
CA GLN A 109 -0.11 -28.82 -31.58
C GLN A 109 -0.73 -27.83 -32.56
N SER A 110 -1.07 -28.31 -33.76
CA SER A 110 -1.71 -27.60 -34.86
C SER A 110 -2.50 -28.59 -35.74
N LEU A 111 -3.17 -28.10 -36.78
CA LEU A 111 -3.85 -28.96 -37.78
C LEU A 111 -2.91 -29.99 -38.44
N ALA A 112 -1.61 -29.72 -38.49
CA ALA A 112 -0.59 -30.64 -39.02
C ALA A 112 -0.17 -31.73 -38.04
N THR A 113 -0.78 -31.79 -36.86
CA THR A 113 -0.37 -32.70 -35.78
C THR A 113 -1.54 -33.41 -35.11
N VAL A 114 -2.72 -32.79 -35.14
CA VAL A 114 -3.94 -33.42 -34.64
C VAL A 114 -4.38 -34.46 -35.65
N SER A 115 -4.54 -35.68 -35.17
CA SER A 115 -5.01 -36.81 -35.96
C SER A 115 -6.47 -36.62 -36.35
N ASN A 116 -6.76 -36.88 -37.62
CA ASN A 116 -8.08 -37.04 -38.18
C ASN A 116 -8.22 -38.48 -38.66
N ALA A 117 -9.07 -39.26 -38.01
CA ALA A 117 -9.30 -40.65 -38.36
C ALA A 117 -10.56 -40.79 -39.21
N ARG A 118 -10.42 -41.34 -40.41
CA ARG A 118 -11.51 -41.59 -41.37
C ARG A 118 -11.46 -43.02 -41.86
N ASN A 119 -12.59 -43.58 -42.26
CA ASN A 119 -12.57 -44.83 -43.00
C ASN A 119 -12.40 -44.55 -44.51
N ARG A 120 -11.41 -45.18 -45.12
CA ARG A 120 -11.19 -45.20 -46.57
C ARG A 120 -11.06 -46.66 -47.02
N ASP A 121 -11.95 -47.10 -47.90
CA ASP A 121 -11.97 -48.44 -48.48
C ASP A 121 -12.00 -49.61 -47.45
N GLY A 122 -12.63 -49.40 -46.29
CA GLY A 122 -12.75 -50.41 -45.22
C GLY A 122 -11.57 -50.41 -44.23
N PHE A 123 -10.62 -49.49 -44.37
CA PHE A 123 -9.49 -49.30 -43.45
C PHE A 123 -9.57 -47.95 -42.74
N LEU A 124 -9.16 -47.93 -41.47
CA LEU A 124 -9.00 -46.71 -40.70
C LEU A 124 -7.74 -45.97 -41.16
N ASP A 125 -7.93 -44.90 -41.92
CA ASP A 125 -6.87 -43.98 -42.34
C ASP A 125 -6.75 -42.85 -41.30
N VAL A 126 -5.62 -42.80 -40.61
CA VAL A 126 -5.32 -41.80 -39.58
C VAL A 126 -4.24 -40.88 -40.12
N ASP A 127 -4.64 -39.71 -40.59
CA ASP A 127 -3.72 -38.69 -41.09
C ASP A 127 -4.00 -37.33 -40.43
N VAL A 128 -3.22 -36.31 -40.77
CA VAL A 128 -3.38 -34.95 -40.25
C VAL A 128 -4.25 -34.10 -41.18
N PHE A 129 -4.89 -33.06 -40.65
CA PHE A 129 -5.84 -32.23 -41.42
C PHE A 129 -5.20 -31.50 -42.60
N THR A 130 -3.89 -31.23 -42.55
CA THR A 130 -3.13 -30.54 -43.59
C THR A 130 -2.84 -31.38 -44.83
N ARG A 131 -2.94 -32.70 -44.75
CA ARG A 131 -2.72 -33.60 -45.90
C ARG A 131 -3.99 -33.96 -46.64
N MET A 132 -5.10 -33.34 -46.25
CA MET A 132 -6.41 -33.64 -46.82
C MET A 132 -6.58 -32.99 -48.19
N PRO A 133 -7.26 -33.66 -49.13
CA PRO A 133 -7.49 -33.11 -50.45
C PRO A 133 -8.33 -31.83 -50.37
N VAL A 134 -7.90 -30.81 -51.10
CA VAL A 134 -8.56 -29.48 -51.24
C VAL A 134 -8.65 -29.05 -52.70
N ASP A 135 -8.48 -30.01 -53.61
CA ASP A 135 -8.47 -29.91 -55.07
C ASP A 135 -9.85 -29.62 -55.66
N SER A 136 -10.91 -30.12 -55.03
CA SER A 136 -12.30 -29.88 -55.41
C SER A 136 -13.07 -29.09 -54.36
N GLU A 137 -14.10 -28.34 -54.78
CA GLU A 137 -14.98 -27.61 -53.87
C GLU A 137 -15.71 -28.55 -52.89
N GLN A 138 -16.01 -29.77 -53.35
CA GLN A 138 -16.60 -30.82 -52.51
C GLN A 138 -15.62 -31.30 -51.43
N ALA A 139 -14.33 -31.44 -51.75
CA ALA A 139 -13.30 -31.80 -50.79
C ALA A 139 -13.07 -30.69 -49.74
N ARG A 140 -13.10 -29.42 -50.16
CA ARG A 140 -13.03 -28.27 -49.24
C ARG A 140 -14.25 -28.19 -48.32
N HIS A 141 -15.45 -28.43 -48.86
CA HIS A 141 -16.67 -28.48 -48.06
C HIS A 141 -16.62 -29.62 -47.04
N GLN A 142 -16.09 -30.78 -47.44
CA GLN A 142 -15.88 -31.92 -46.54
C GLN A 142 -14.88 -31.57 -45.44
N LEU A 143 -13.70 -31.03 -45.78
CA LEU A 143 -12.71 -30.59 -44.80
C LEU A 143 -13.29 -29.57 -43.82
N ARG A 144 -14.07 -28.59 -44.29
CA ARG A 144 -14.75 -27.62 -43.42
C ARG A 144 -15.71 -28.30 -42.45
N ALA A 145 -16.49 -29.28 -42.92
CA ALA A 145 -17.38 -30.06 -42.06
C ALA A 145 -16.60 -30.88 -41.03
N ASP A 146 -15.46 -31.45 -41.40
CA ASP A 146 -14.64 -32.26 -40.50
C ASP A 146 -13.93 -31.40 -39.44
N LEU A 147 -13.50 -30.18 -39.82
CA LEU A 147 -12.98 -29.19 -38.87
C LEU A 147 -14.07 -28.71 -37.90
N SER A 148 -15.29 -28.45 -38.38
CA SER A 148 -16.39 -27.97 -37.52
C SER A 148 -16.95 -29.05 -36.60
N ASN A 149 -16.95 -30.30 -37.05
CA ASN A 149 -17.49 -31.43 -36.29
C ASN A 149 -16.48 -32.06 -35.32
N ASN A 150 -15.21 -31.68 -35.39
CA ASN A 150 -14.19 -32.19 -34.48
C ASN A 150 -14.03 -31.24 -33.27
N ALA A 151 -14.50 -31.67 -32.11
CA ALA A 151 -14.42 -30.90 -30.85
C ALA A 151 -12.99 -30.54 -30.43
N LEU A 152 -11.97 -31.29 -30.89
CA LEU A 152 -10.56 -31.04 -30.59
C LEU A 152 -9.96 -29.92 -31.46
N VAL A 153 -10.66 -29.51 -32.52
CA VAL A 153 -10.17 -28.55 -33.52
C VAL A 153 -11.05 -27.31 -33.55
N ASN A 154 -12.37 -27.49 -33.61
CA ASN A 154 -13.32 -26.40 -33.74
C ASN A 154 -13.22 -25.45 -32.55
N ARG A 155 -12.96 -24.16 -32.82
CA ARG A 155 -12.75 -23.09 -31.84
C ARG A 155 -11.56 -23.30 -30.89
N HIS A 156 -10.76 -24.36 -31.07
CA HIS A 156 -9.56 -24.61 -30.27
C HIS A 156 -8.27 -24.38 -31.08
N LEU A 157 -8.22 -24.89 -32.31
CA LEU A 157 -7.13 -24.70 -33.26
C LEU A 157 -7.53 -23.92 -34.50
N VAL A 158 -8.84 -23.80 -34.76
CA VAL A 158 -9.37 -23.09 -35.92
C VAL A 158 -10.58 -22.25 -35.50
N SER A 159 -10.68 -21.03 -35.99
CA SER A 159 -11.85 -20.19 -35.77
C SER A 159 -13.10 -20.75 -36.47
N ALA A 160 -14.29 -20.41 -35.98
CA ALA A 160 -15.54 -20.92 -36.56
C ALA A 160 -15.74 -20.55 -38.04
N ASP A 161 -15.13 -19.46 -38.50
CA ASP A 161 -15.16 -19.00 -39.90
C ASP A 161 -14.02 -19.57 -40.76
N GLY A 162 -13.09 -20.34 -40.18
CA GLY A 162 -11.94 -20.92 -40.87
C GLY A 162 -10.89 -19.91 -41.33
N ARG A 163 -10.87 -18.70 -40.74
CA ARG A 163 -9.93 -17.63 -41.13
C ARG A 163 -8.72 -17.45 -40.20
N LEU A 164 -8.69 -18.20 -39.10
CA LEU A 164 -7.60 -18.21 -38.14
C LEU A 164 -7.20 -19.66 -37.84
N ALA A 165 -5.90 -19.94 -37.89
CA ALA A 165 -5.32 -21.19 -37.38
C ALA A 165 -4.40 -20.91 -36.20
N ALA A 166 -4.53 -21.73 -35.15
CA ALA A 166 -3.75 -21.63 -33.93
C ALA A 166 -2.77 -22.81 -33.79
N PHE A 167 -1.68 -22.52 -33.10
CA PHE A 167 -0.57 -23.41 -32.79
C PHE A 167 -0.35 -23.32 -31.28
N VAL A 168 -0.59 -24.41 -30.57
CA VAL A 168 -0.33 -24.50 -29.12
C VAL A 168 1.08 -25.02 -28.92
N LEU A 169 1.92 -24.21 -28.30
CA LEU A 169 3.34 -24.45 -28.10
C LEU A 169 3.59 -24.79 -26.62
N SER A 170 4.16 -25.96 -26.36
CA SER A 170 4.62 -26.36 -25.03
C SER A 170 6.14 -26.37 -25.00
N ALA A 171 6.75 -25.63 -24.07
CA ALA A 171 8.19 -25.62 -23.90
C ALA A 171 8.71 -26.88 -23.17
N ARG A 172 9.99 -27.20 -23.33
CA ARG A 172 10.68 -28.28 -22.58
C ARG A 172 11.11 -27.83 -21.20
N GLU A 173 11.58 -26.60 -21.10
CA GLU A 173 12.01 -25.94 -19.87
C GLU A 173 10.92 -24.98 -19.38
N ASP A 174 11.14 -24.34 -18.23
CA ASP A 174 10.20 -23.35 -17.70
C ASP A 174 9.96 -22.23 -18.74
N PRO A 175 8.75 -22.13 -19.32
CA PRO A 175 8.43 -21.12 -20.32
C PRO A 175 8.72 -19.70 -19.81
N SER A 176 8.58 -19.44 -18.51
CA SER A 176 8.78 -18.12 -17.91
C SER A 176 10.19 -17.58 -18.19
N THR A 177 11.19 -18.47 -18.08
CA THR A 177 12.59 -18.11 -18.31
C THR A 177 12.91 -17.97 -19.80
N LEU A 178 12.34 -18.86 -20.62
CA LEU A 178 12.56 -18.90 -22.06
C LEU A 178 12.04 -17.64 -22.77
N PHE A 179 10.93 -17.08 -22.29
CA PHE A 179 10.29 -15.90 -22.87
C PHE A 179 10.67 -14.58 -22.16
N ALA A 180 11.51 -14.61 -21.12
CA ALA A 180 11.84 -13.44 -20.30
C ALA A 180 12.46 -12.28 -21.10
N ASP A 181 13.43 -12.58 -21.96
CA ASP A 181 14.17 -11.56 -22.74
C ASP A 181 13.47 -11.20 -24.08
N GLY A 182 12.33 -11.82 -24.37
CA GLY A 182 11.57 -11.62 -25.61
C GLY A 182 12.28 -12.08 -26.91
N GLU A 183 13.51 -12.59 -26.83
CA GLU A 183 14.24 -13.09 -28.00
C GLU A 183 13.54 -14.29 -28.64
N PHE A 184 13.12 -15.25 -27.83
CA PHE A 184 12.42 -16.44 -28.31
C PHE A 184 11.04 -16.10 -28.87
N GLU A 185 10.33 -15.14 -28.27
CA GLU A 185 9.08 -14.62 -28.83
C GLU A 185 9.33 -14.01 -30.22
N ARG A 186 10.33 -13.14 -30.37
CA ARG A 186 10.69 -12.54 -31.66
C ARG A 186 11.07 -13.60 -32.69
N GLN A 187 11.80 -14.63 -32.29
CA GLN A 187 12.15 -15.76 -33.17
C GLN A 187 10.89 -16.48 -33.68
N ILE A 188 9.93 -16.79 -32.80
CA ILE A 188 8.67 -17.44 -33.20
C ILE A 188 7.83 -16.52 -34.09
N ARG A 189 7.70 -15.24 -33.74
CA ARG A 189 6.97 -14.25 -34.55
C ARG A 189 7.58 -14.11 -35.95
N GLN A 190 8.91 -14.09 -36.05
CA GLN A 190 9.60 -14.02 -37.32
C GLN A 190 9.35 -15.27 -38.17
N LEU A 191 9.48 -16.47 -37.60
CA LEU A 191 9.16 -17.72 -38.30
C LEU A 191 7.72 -17.75 -38.83
N ALA A 192 6.77 -17.26 -38.02
CA ALA A 192 5.37 -17.16 -38.41
C ALA A 192 5.14 -16.13 -39.54
N ALA A 193 5.81 -14.98 -39.47
CA ALA A 193 5.73 -13.93 -40.48
C ALA A 193 6.37 -14.36 -41.82
N ASP A 194 7.49 -15.09 -41.77
CA ASP A 194 8.17 -15.63 -42.95
C ASP A 194 7.32 -16.72 -43.64
N ALA A 195 6.63 -17.56 -42.84
CA ALA A 195 5.73 -18.58 -43.36
C ALA A 195 4.45 -17.99 -43.97
N ALA A 196 3.95 -16.87 -43.42
CA ALA A 196 2.68 -16.27 -43.83
C ALA A 196 2.75 -14.72 -43.89
N PRO A 197 3.40 -14.13 -44.91
CA PRO A 197 3.67 -12.68 -44.97
C PRO A 197 2.42 -11.78 -45.02
N GLN A 198 1.29 -12.33 -45.51
CA GLN A 198 0.01 -11.62 -45.58
C GLN A 198 -0.89 -11.85 -44.38
N ALA A 199 -0.52 -12.76 -43.47
CA ALA A 199 -1.29 -13.06 -42.28
C ALA A 199 -0.87 -12.15 -41.13
N ARG A 200 -1.83 -11.80 -40.26
CA ARG A 200 -1.51 -11.15 -38.99
C ARG A 200 -1.10 -12.23 -37.99
N VAL A 201 0.13 -12.13 -37.50
CA VAL A 201 0.66 -13.01 -36.45
C VAL A 201 0.22 -12.50 -35.08
N LEU A 202 -0.51 -13.32 -34.35
CA LEU A 202 -1.00 -13.05 -32.99
C LEU A 202 -0.34 -14.04 -32.03
N MET A 203 0.08 -13.60 -30.85
CA MET A 203 0.56 -14.52 -29.81
C MET A 203 0.02 -14.16 -28.43
N THR A 204 -0.36 -15.18 -27.66
CA THR A 204 -0.78 -15.03 -26.27
C THR A 204 -0.40 -16.25 -25.44
N GLY A 205 -0.64 -16.20 -24.14
CA GLY A 205 -0.32 -17.26 -23.18
C GLY A 205 0.33 -16.70 -21.92
N ALA A 206 0.19 -17.42 -20.81
CA ALA A 206 0.69 -16.99 -19.51
C ALA A 206 2.18 -16.58 -19.50
N PRO A 207 3.10 -17.30 -20.18
CA PRO A 207 4.52 -16.93 -20.18
C PRO A 207 4.81 -15.58 -20.86
N LEU A 208 4.10 -15.28 -21.96
CA LEU A 208 4.23 -14.00 -22.68
C LEU A 208 3.67 -12.85 -21.86
N VAL A 209 2.51 -13.04 -21.25
CA VAL A 209 1.89 -12.04 -20.36
C VAL A 209 2.80 -11.76 -19.17
N LYS A 210 3.38 -12.80 -18.54
CA LYS A 210 4.33 -12.69 -17.43
C LYS A 210 5.60 -11.90 -17.81
N SER A 211 6.18 -12.21 -18.97
CA SER A 211 7.34 -11.50 -19.50
C SER A 211 7.01 -10.02 -19.76
N ALA A 212 5.90 -9.75 -20.45
CA ALA A 212 5.45 -8.40 -20.73
C ALA A 212 5.15 -7.57 -19.47
N LEU A 213 4.52 -8.18 -18.44
CA LEU A 213 4.29 -7.52 -17.16
C LEU A 213 5.61 -7.14 -16.48
N THR A 214 6.58 -8.05 -16.51
CA THR A 214 7.92 -7.82 -15.94
C THR A 214 8.63 -6.69 -16.66
N GLN A 215 8.66 -6.72 -18.00
CA GLN A 215 9.24 -5.67 -18.83
C GLN A 215 8.57 -4.31 -18.60
N ALA A 216 7.23 -4.27 -18.55
CA ALA A 216 6.48 -3.05 -18.26
C ALA A 216 6.83 -2.46 -16.88
N VAL A 217 7.01 -3.29 -15.85
CA VAL A 217 7.48 -2.83 -14.53
C VAL A 217 8.91 -2.28 -14.60
N VAL A 218 9.83 -2.94 -15.31
CA VAL A 218 11.21 -2.46 -15.48
C VAL A 218 11.24 -1.11 -16.20
N GLU A 219 10.52 -0.99 -17.31
CA GLU A 219 10.43 0.25 -18.09
C GLU A 219 9.79 1.37 -17.28
N GLN A 220 8.71 1.06 -16.56
CA GLN A 220 8.10 1.98 -15.60
C GLN A 220 9.11 2.46 -14.57
N LEU A 221 9.90 1.57 -13.94
CA LEU A 221 10.89 1.99 -12.93
C LEU A 221 12.01 2.85 -13.54
N ARG A 222 12.47 2.53 -14.74
CA ARG A 222 13.47 3.31 -15.49
C ARG A 222 12.97 4.71 -15.84
N PHE A 223 11.68 4.87 -16.11
CA PHE A 223 11.06 6.16 -16.38
C PHE A 223 10.70 6.93 -15.10
N THR A 224 9.92 6.31 -14.21
CA THR A 224 9.32 6.96 -13.03
C THR A 224 10.37 7.42 -12.02
N THR A 225 11.39 6.60 -11.73
CA THR A 225 12.43 6.93 -10.73
C THR A 225 13.14 8.26 -11.02
N PRO A 226 13.77 8.47 -12.20
CA PRO A 226 14.43 9.73 -12.50
C PRO A 226 13.46 10.91 -12.61
N VAL A 227 12.24 10.69 -13.12
CA VAL A 227 11.22 11.73 -13.24
C VAL A 227 10.76 12.21 -11.86
N ILE A 228 10.53 11.30 -10.91
CA ILE A 228 10.18 11.66 -9.53
C ILE A 228 11.34 12.41 -8.88
N PHE A 229 12.60 12.00 -9.07
CA PHE A 229 13.75 12.78 -8.57
C PHE A 229 13.83 14.19 -9.17
N ALA A 230 13.58 14.34 -10.47
CA ALA A 230 13.57 15.63 -11.15
C ALA A 230 12.44 16.53 -10.61
N LEU A 231 11.25 15.96 -10.40
CA LEU A 231 10.10 16.62 -9.81
C LEU A 231 10.39 17.06 -8.36
N VAL A 232 10.93 16.17 -7.54
CA VAL A 232 11.35 16.45 -6.16
C VAL A 232 12.38 17.59 -6.13
N ALA A 233 13.39 17.54 -6.99
CA ALA A 233 14.38 18.60 -7.11
C ALA A 233 13.74 19.93 -7.54
N GLY A 234 12.79 19.91 -8.47
CA GLY A 234 12.02 21.08 -8.90
C GLY A 234 11.19 21.70 -7.78
N ILE A 235 10.51 20.87 -6.98
CA ILE A 235 9.70 21.35 -5.84
C ILE A 235 10.60 21.91 -4.74
N LEU A 236 11.72 21.27 -4.43
CA LEU A 236 12.71 21.80 -3.49
C LEU A 236 13.30 23.13 -4.00
N LEU A 237 13.55 23.24 -5.30
CA LEU A 237 14.04 24.48 -5.92
C LEU A 237 13.00 25.59 -5.80
N LEU A 238 11.71 25.30 -6.01
CA LEU A 238 10.62 26.25 -5.81
C LEU A 238 10.43 26.62 -4.33
N ALA A 239 10.59 25.67 -3.42
CA ALA A 239 10.43 25.90 -1.99
C ALA A 239 11.54 26.80 -1.41
N PHE A 240 12.79 26.56 -1.83
CA PHE A 240 13.99 27.14 -1.21
C PHE A 240 14.77 28.12 -2.09
N HIS A 241 14.56 28.14 -3.41
CA HIS A 241 15.27 28.99 -4.38
C HIS A 241 16.81 28.95 -4.27
N ASN A 242 17.37 27.83 -3.79
CA ASN A 242 18.80 27.66 -3.59
C ASN A 242 19.21 26.23 -3.95
N LEU A 243 20.08 26.08 -4.96
CA LEU A 243 20.52 24.78 -5.47
C LEU A 243 21.21 23.93 -4.40
N ARG A 244 21.92 24.54 -3.44
CA ARG A 244 22.55 23.79 -2.32
C ARG A 244 21.50 23.15 -1.42
N SER A 245 20.42 23.87 -1.14
CA SER A 245 19.28 23.37 -0.35
C SER A 245 18.44 22.33 -1.11
N VAL A 246 18.67 22.15 -2.42
CA VAL A 246 18.08 21.07 -3.24
C VAL A 246 18.98 19.84 -3.24
N ILE A 247 20.27 20.02 -3.48
CA ILE A 247 21.22 18.91 -3.63
C ILE A 247 21.29 18.04 -2.37
N MET A 248 21.33 18.63 -1.16
CA MET A 248 21.50 17.85 0.07
C MET A 248 20.31 16.92 0.37
N PRO A 249 19.04 17.39 0.33
CA PRO A 249 17.88 16.50 0.40
C PRO A 249 17.86 15.45 -0.70
N THR A 250 18.07 15.84 -1.96
CA THR A 250 18.01 14.89 -3.09
C THR A 250 19.06 13.79 -2.95
N LEU A 251 20.29 14.12 -2.54
CA LEU A 251 21.32 13.12 -2.28
C LEU A 251 20.95 12.21 -1.10
N THR A 252 20.38 12.78 -0.03
CA THR A 252 19.91 12.01 1.14
C THR A 252 18.86 10.97 0.72
N ILE A 253 17.89 11.38 -0.10
CA ILE A 253 16.82 10.51 -0.61
C ILE A 253 17.39 9.45 -1.56
N MET A 254 18.34 9.82 -2.42
CA MET A 254 19.00 8.88 -3.34
C MET A 254 19.79 7.80 -2.59
N VAL A 255 20.52 8.17 -1.53
CA VAL A 255 21.20 7.21 -0.65
C VAL A 255 20.18 6.33 0.09
N ALA A 256 19.07 6.92 0.57
CA ALA A 256 18.02 6.16 1.24
C ALA A 256 17.41 5.09 0.32
N LEU A 257 17.11 5.46 -0.92
CA LEU A 257 16.60 4.54 -1.93
C LEU A 257 17.63 3.44 -2.26
N LEU A 258 18.90 3.82 -2.48
CA LEU A 258 19.97 2.87 -2.76
C LEU A 258 20.11 1.82 -1.65
N TRP A 259 20.08 2.26 -0.38
CA TRP A 259 20.17 1.34 0.75
C TRP A 259 18.94 0.46 0.87
N THR A 260 17.76 1.02 0.61
CA THR A 260 16.50 0.23 0.62
C THR A 260 16.55 -0.87 -0.44
N LEU A 261 16.92 -0.54 -1.68
CA LEU A 261 17.07 -1.52 -2.76
C LEU A 261 18.22 -2.50 -2.50
N GLY A 262 19.31 -2.06 -1.86
CA GLY A 262 20.41 -2.93 -1.46
C GLY A 262 20.00 -3.96 -0.42
N ILE A 263 19.14 -3.59 0.54
CA ILE A 263 18.57 -4.51 1.52
C ILE A 263 17.60 -5.49 0.85
N VAL A 264 16.77 -5.01 -0.09
CA VAL A 264 15.88 -5.87 -0.89
C VAL A 264 16.71 -6.91 -1.66
N ALA A 265 17.73 -6.49 -2.41
CA ALA A 265 18.60 -7.39 -3.15
C ALA A 265 19.32 -8.40 -2.23
N ALA A 266 19.83 -7.93 -1.08
CA ALA A 266 20.49 -8.81 -0.09
C ALA A 266 19.55 -9.84 0.55
N SER A 267 18.24 -9.60 0.55
CA SER A 267 17.25 -10.56 1.05
C SER A 267 16.94 -11.70 0.09
N GLY A 268 17.37 -11.59 -1.18
CA GLY A 268 17.08 -12.57 -2.22
C GLY A 268 15.61 -12.60 -2.66
N ILE A 269 14.82 -11.58 -2.29
CA ILE A 269 13.41 -11.43 -2.68
C ILE A 269 13.33 -10.55 -3.92
N SER A 270 12.65 -11.04 -4.95
CA SER A 270 12.43 -10.31 -6.20
C SER A 270 11.40 -9.19 -6.01
N LEU A 271 11.58 -8.05 -6.70
CA LEU A 271 10.55 -7.02 -6.77
C LEU A 271 9.39 -7.51 -7.65
N ASN A 272 8.17 -7.46 -7.13
CA ASN A 272 6.95 -7.87 -7.81
C ASN A 272 6.11 -6.64 -8.21
N LEU A 273 4.96 -6.86 -8.84
CA LEU A 273 4.07 -5.77 -9.28
C LEU A 273 3.69 -4.82 -8.14
N VAL A 274 3.46 -5.33 -6.93
CA VAL A 274 3.08 -4.56 -5.75
C VAL A 274 4.30 -3.87 -5.12
N SER A 275 5.40 -4.60 -4.90
CA SER A 275 6.62 -4.03 -4.30
C SER A 275 7.39 -3.07 -5.23
N SER A 276 7.09 -3.06 -6.54
CA SER A 276 7.57 -2.05 -7.48
C SER A 276 7.16 -0.60 -7.13
N ILE A 277 6.17 -0.42 -6.25
CA ILE A 277 5.71 0.90 -5.76
C ILE A 277 6.65 1.46 -4.66
N VAL A 278 7.52 0.63 -4.08
CA VAL A 278 8.42 1.05 -2.98
C VAL A 278 9.33 2.22 -3.38
N PRO A 279 10.01 2.22 -4.55
CA PRO A 279 10.88 3.35 -4.91
C PRO A 279 10.15 4.71 -4.98
N PRO A 280 9.02 4.85 -5.70
CA PRO A 280 8.20 6.06 -5.65
C PRO A 280 7.83 6.50 -4.22
N VAL A 281 7.43 5.56 -3.35
CA VAL A 281 7.04 5.85 -1.96
C VAL A 281 8.22 6.36 -1.14
N VAL A 282 9.38 5.70 -1.22
CA VAL A 282 10.59 6.11 -0.48
C VAL A 282 11.07 7.48 -0.93
N ILE A 283 11.05 7.76 -2.24
CA ILE A 283 11.49 9.05 -2.77
C ILE A 283 10.59 10.19 -2.27
N THR A 284 9.27 9.99 -2.36
CA THR A 284 8.29 11.03 -2.02
C THR A 284 8.17 11.26 -0.52
N LEU A 285 8.20 10.20 0.30
CA LEU A 285 8.21 10.32 1.76
C LEU A 285 9.55 10.87 2.29
N GLY A 286 10.66 10.50 1.64
CA GLY A 286 11.98 11.05 1.95
C GLY A 286 12.07 12.54 1.70
N LEU A 287 11.39 13.06 0.67
CA LEU A 287 11.24 14.49 0.47
C LEU A 287 10.51 15.15 1.64
N ALA A 288 9.40 14.60 2.13
CA ALA A 288 8.68 15.18 3.26
C ALA A 288 9.58 15.31 4.49
N ALA A 289 10.26 14.21 4.87
CA ALA A 289 11.21 14.19 5.98
C ALA A 289 12.33 15.23 5.83
N CYS A 290 12.96 15.29 4.65
CA CYS A 290 14.03 16.25 4.39
C CYS A 290 13.53 17.71 4.36
N MET A 291 12.32 17.95 3.85
CA MET A 291 11.72 19.28 3.77
C MET A 291 11.50 19.88 5.17
N HIS A 292 11.03 19.09 6.14
CA HIS A 292 10.89 19.56 7.52
C HIS A 292 12.23 19.95 8.15
N VAL A 293 13.29 19.16 7.94
CA VAL A 293 14.63 19.46 8.47
C VAL A 293 15.22 20.72 7.82
N VAL A 294 15.19 20.84 6.50
CA VAL A 294 15.75 22.00 5.79
C VAL A 294 14.95 23.27 6.08
N SER A 295 13.62 23.17 6.16
CA SER A 295 12.75 24.30 6.52
C SER A 295 13.08 24.83 7.92
N GLU A 296 13.17 23.94 8.92
CA GLU A 296 13.51 24.34 10.29
C GLU A 296 14.94 24.88 10.38
N PHE A 297 15.90 24.28 9.66
CA PHE A 297 17.26 24.80 9.57
C PHE A 297 17.28 26.25 9.06
N HIS A 298 16.57 26.57 7.97
CA HIS A 298 16.48 27.94 7.47
C HIS A 298 15.83 28.90 8.47
N VAL A 299 14.83 28.46 9.25
CA VAL A 299 14.20 29.28 10.28
C VAL A 299 15.19 29.62 11.40
N VAL A 300 15.95 28.63 11.88
CA VAL A 300 16.93 28.81 12.95
C VAL A 300 18.15 29.60 12.48
N ARG A 301 18.65 29.32 11.28
CA ARG A 301 19.83 29.98 10.67
C ARG A 301 19.68 31.49 10.54
N ARG A 302 18.44 31.99 10.49
CA ARG A 302 18.15 33.44 10.50
C ARG A 302 18.39 34.13 11.85
N ARG A 303 18.37 33.36 12.95
CA ARG A 303 18.56 33.88 14.31
C ARG A 303 19.94 33.55 14.87
N VAL A 304 20.61 32.57 14.28
CA VAL A 304 21.89 32.03 14.74
C VAL A 304 22.90 32.09 13.59
N ASP A 305 23.98 32.86 13.79
CA ASP A 305 25.02 33.08 12.78
C ASP A 305 25.95 31.87 12.57
N ASP A 306 26.07 30.98 13.54
CA ASP A 306 26.84 29.74 13.40
C ASP A 306 26.00 28.59 12.82
N LYS A 307 26.44 28.04 11.69
CA LYS A 307 25.78 26.91 10.99
C LYS A 307 25.71 25.65 11.85
N LEU A 308 26.73 25.40 12.69
CA LEU A 308 26.78 24.21 13.54
C LEU A 308 25.72 24.30 14.63
N SER A 309 25.67 25.44 15.31
CA SER A 309 24.67 25.77 16.32
C SER A 309 23.26 25.80 15.74
N ALA A 310 23.09 26.36 14.53
CA ALA A 310 21.82 26.36 13.83
C ALA A 310 21.32 24.95 13.50
N THR A 311 22.20 24.09 12.98
CA THR A 311 21.89 22.67 12.70
C THR A 311 21.50 21.94 13.99
N ARG A 312 22.26 22.16 15.07
CA ARG A 312 22.01 21.53 16.37
C ARG A 312 20.65 21.93 16.93
N GLN A 313 20.31 23.22 16.88
CA GLN A 313 19.03 23.72 17.38
C GLN A 313 17.87 23.28 16.49
N ALA A 314 18.03 23.26 15.16
CA ALA A 314 17.03 22.72 14.24
C ALA A 314 16.71 21.25 14.55
N LEU A 315 17.73 20.40 14.75
CA LEU A 315 17.53 18.99 15.11
C LEU A 315 16.88 18.81 16.49
N GLN A 316 17.15 19.71 17.45
CA GLN A 316 16.49 19.69 18.76
C GLN A 316 15.01 20.09 18.70
N ASN A 317 14.64 20.92 17.72
CA ASN A 317 13.27 21.34 17.48
C ASN A 317 12.46 20.27 16.73
N ILE A 318 13.03 19.70 15.67
CA ILE A 318 12.29 18.83 14.73
C ILE A 318 12.56 17.33 14.91
N GLY A 319 13.66 16.94 15.56
CA GLY A 319 14.09 15.54 15.61
C GLY A 319 13.09 14.60 16.28
N LEU A 320 12.39 15.05 17.33
CA LEU A 320 11.39 14.21 18.01
C LEU A 320 10.09 14.06 17.19
N PRO A 321 9.47 15.16 16.70
CA PRO A 321 8.40 15.05 15.71
C PRO A 321 8.75 14.10 14.57
N LEU A 322 9.93 14.25 13.97
CA LEU A 322 10.36 13.44 12.82
C LEU A 322 10.48 11.93 13.13
N ILE A 323 11.01 11.58 14.31
CA ILE A 323 11.07 10.17 14.75
C ILE A 323 9.67 9.60 14.89
N LEU A 324 8.76 10.35 15.52
CA LEU A 324 7.40 9.88 15.77
C LEU A 324 6.64 9.67 14.48
N THR A 325 6.75 10.61 13.55
CA THR A 325 6.02 10.57 12.29
C THR A 325 6.54 9.44 11.41
N SER A 326 7.86 9.23 11.38
CA SER A 326 8.48 8.07 10.74
C SER A 326 8.05 6.73 11.38
N VAL A 327 7.95 6.67 12.71
CA VAL A 327 7.46 5.47 13.42
C VAL A 327 5.99 5.21 13.12
N THR A 328 5.13 6.24 13.08
CA THR A 328 3.72 6.07 12.70
C THR A 328 3.56 5.62 11.26
N THR A 329 4.35 6.16 10.33
CA THR A 329 4.28 5.73 8.92
C THR A 329 4.81 4.30 8.75
N ALA A 330 5.92 3.95 9.39
CA ALA A 330 6.43 2.58 9.39
C ALA A 330 5.43 1.60 10.03
N ALA A 331 4.76 1.98 11.12
CA ALA A 331 3.72 1.18 11.75
C ALA A 331 2.49 1.01 10.85
N GLY A 332 2.10 2.07 10.10
CA GLY A 332 1.05 2.00 9.09
C GLY A 332 1.36 1.01 7.96
N PHE A 333 2.61 0.97 7.48
CA PHE A 333 3.06 -0.04 6.53
C PHE A 333 3.09 -1.44 7.16
N LEU A 334 3.65 -1.60 8.36
CA LEU A 334 3.75 -2.90 9.03
C LEU A 334 2.38 -3.50 9.37
N ALA A 335 1.31 -2.71 9.48
CA ALA A 335 -0.05 -3.22 9.63
C ALA A 335 -0.50 -4.08 8.42
N LEU A 336 0.06 -3.83 7.23
CA LEU A 336 -0.18 -4.62 6.02
C LEU A 336 0.43 -6.03 6.10
N LEU A 337 1.28 -6.33 7.09
CA LEU A 337 1.79 -7.70 7.31
C LEU A 337 0.67 -8.70 7.65
N LEU A 338 -0.47 -8.19 8.14
CA LEU A 338 -1.65 -9.00 8.44
C LEU A 338 -2.40 -9.42 7.17
N ASN A 339 -2.12 -8.81 6.03
CA ASN A 339 -2.71 -9.21 4.75
C ASN A 339 -2.26 -10.63 4.39
N PRO A 340 -3.13 -11.51 3.86
CA PRO A 340 -2.76 -12.86 3.46
C PRO A 340 -1.76 -12.91 2.29
N LEU A 341 -1.75 -11.89 1.41
CA LEU A 341 -0.90 -11.86 0.22
C LEU A 341 0.59 -11.65 0.55
N PRO A 342 1.49 -12.55 0.13
CA PRO A 342 2.94 -12.37 0.25
C PRO A 342 3.42 -11.07 -0.38
N ALA A 343 2.95 -10.72 -1.58
CA ALA A 343 3.34 -9.49 -2.28
C ALA A 343 3.05 -8.21 -1.46
N VAL A 344 1.91 -8.16 -0.74
CA VAL A 344 1.55 -7.03 0.13
C VAL A 344 2.44 -7.01 1.39
N ARG A 345 2.75 -8.19 1.96
CA ARG A 345 3.68 -8.31 3.10
C ARG A 345 5.10 -7.87 2.74
N GLU A 346 5.59 -8.26 1.58
CA GLU A 346 6.90 -7.86 1.08
C GLU A 346 6.96 -6.34 0.89
N PHE A 347 5.95 -5.74 0.25
CA PHE A 347 5.81 -4.29 0.17
C PHE A 347 5.83 -3.64 1.57
N ALA A 348 5.09 -4.19 2.54
CA ALA A 348 5.03 -3.67 3.90
C ALA A 348 6.42 -3.58 4.56
N VAL A 349 7.20 -4.66 4.47
CA VAL A 349 8.56 -4.71 5.03
C VAL A 349 9.50 -3.74 4.31
N PHE A 350 9.47 -3.72 2.98
CA PHE A 350 10.35 -2.87 2.19
C PHE A 350 10.05 -1.39 2.35
N ALA A 351 8.77 -1.01 2.36
CA ALA A 351 8.34 0.36 2.60
C ALA A 351 8.71 0.81 4.02
N ALA A 352 8.45 -0.01 5.05
CA ALA A 352 8.82 0.30 6.44
C ALA A 352 10.35 0.43 6.61
N THR A 353 11.12 -0.42 5.95
CA THR A 353 12.59 -0.34 5.90
C THR A 353 13.04 0.96 5.25
N GLY A 354 12.43 1.33 4.12
CA GLY A 354 12.70 2.59 3.44
C GLY A 354 12.42 3.82 4.31
N VAL A 355 11.33 3.82 5.10
CA VAL A 355 11.06 4.88 6.08
C VAL A 355 12.12 4.91 7.18
N ALA A 356 12.49 3.75 7.73
CA ALA A 356 13.49 3.66 8.79
C ALA A 356 14.88 4.14 8.32
N VAL A 357 15.31 3.73 7.13
CA VAL A 357 16.55 4.18 6.50
C VAL A 357 16.50 5.70 6.25
N THR A 358 15.39 6.20 5.71
CA THR A 358 15.18 7.63 5.50
C THR A 358 15.28 8.41 6.80
N LEU A 359 14.65 7.94 7.89
CA LEU A 359 14.74 8.56 9.21
C LEU A 359 16.18 8.64 9.71
N VAL A 360 16.93 7.53 9.62
CA VAL A 360 18.33 7.48 10.06
C VAL A 360 19.17 8.49 9.28
N LEU A 361 19.05 8.53 7.95
CA LEU A 361 19.80 9.46 7.11
C LEU A 361 19.38 10.92 7.33
N THR A 362 18.09 11.17 7.55
CA THR A 362 17.57 12.52 7.79
C THR A 362 17.98 13.07 9.17
N LEU A 363 18.23 12.20 10.16
CA LEU A 363 18.74 12.60 11.48
C LEU A 363 20.27 12.67 11.57
N THR A 364 20.99 12.04 10.64
CA THR A 364 22.46 11.92 10.70
C THR A 364 23.15 12.54 9.49
N PHE A 365 22.94 11.98 8.30
CA PHE A 365 23.58 12.38 7.05
C PHE A 365 23.20 13.78 6.61
N LEU A 366 21.90 14.10 6.54
CA LEU A 366 21.44 15.43 6.10
C LEU A 366 21.95 16.56 7.02
N PRO A 367 21.84 16.48 8.36
CA PRO A 367 22.41 17.49 9.25
C PRO A 367 23.94 17.57 9.16
N ALA A 368 24.63 16.44 8.96
CA ALA A 368 26.07 16.45 8.71
C ALA A 368 26.42 17.29 7.47
N MET A 369 25.69 17.13 6.36
CA MET A 369 25.90 17.95 5.16
C MET A 369 25.58 19.43 5.39
N LEU A 370 24.47 19.75 6.07
CA LEU A 370 24.07 21.13 6.41
C LEU A 370 25.10 21.82 7.34
N SER A 371 25.77 21.06 8.20
CA SER A 371 26.84 21.61 9.05
C SER A 371 28.10 22.02 8.26
N MET A 372 28.30 21.47 7.06
CA MET A 372 29.47 21.75 6.23
C MET A 372 29.22 22.88 5.25
N VAL A 373 28.04 22.89 4.62
CA VAL A 373 27.72 23.80 3.51
C VAL A 373 26.77 24.90 3.98
N ASP A 374 27.13 26.16 3.69
CA ASP A 374 26.24 27.26 4.02
C ASP A 374 25.08 27.34 3.02
N CYS A 375 23.89 27.12 3.56
CA CYS A 375 22.60 27.22 2.89
C CYS A 375 21.87 28.45 3.44
N ALA A 376 22.31 29.64 3.04
CA ALA A 376 21.55 30.85 3.29
C ALA A 376 20.20 30.75 2.56
N GLY A 377 19.11 30.79 3.32
CA GLY A 377 17.74 30.74 2.78
C GLY A 377 17.28 32.11 2.26
N PRO A 378 16.23 32.15 1.42
CA PRO A 378 15.67 33.41 0.90
C PRO A 378 15.06 34.30 2.00
N SER A 379 14.92 35.60 1.73
CA SER A 379 14.40 36.61 2.67
C SER A 379 12.93 36.36 3.10
N PRO A 380 12.49 36.74 4.32
CA PRO A 380 11.11 36.54 4.84
C PRO A 380 10.00 37.21 4.00
N ASP A 381 10.37 38.13 3.12
CA ASP A 381 9.47 38.94 2.30
C ASP A 381 9.24 38.41 0.88
N ALA A 382 9.63 37.17 0.59
CA ALA A 382 9.29 36.53 -0.68
C ALA A 382 7.77 36.61 -0.94
N PRO A 383 7.31 36.95 -2.16
CA PRO A 383 5.89 37.15 -2.48
C PRO A 383 4.99 35.99 -2.02
N GLY A 384 5.43 34.74 -2.22
CA GLY A 384 4.70 33.54 -1.79
C GLY A 384 4.49 33.44 -0.27
N ALA A 385 5.42 33.95 0.55
CA ALA A 385 5.28 33.93 2.01
C ALA A 385 4.17 34.88 2.51
N ARG A 386 3.80 35.91 1.75
CA ARG A 386 2.65 36.77 2.07
C ARG A 386 1.33 36.07 1.76
N LEU A 387 1.25 35.38 0.61
CA LEU A 387 0.07 34.59 0.22
C LEU A 387 -0.24 33.49 1.24
N PHE A 388 0.75 32.68 1.64
CA PHE A 388 0.54 31.61 2.64
C PHE A 388 0.13 32.15 4.02
N ARG A 389 0.64 33.33 4.43
CA ARG A 389 0.23 33.98 5.68
C ARG A 389 -1.22 34.44 5.62
N TRP A 390 -1.61 35.09 4.53
CA TRP A 390 -3.00 35.49 4.30
C TRP A 390 -3.93 34.27 4.27
N ALA A 391 -3.55 33.21 3.54
CA ALA A 391 -4.32 31.98 3.48
C ALA A 391 -4.50 31.36 4.88
N ALA A 392 -3.42 31.22 5.66
CA ALA A 392 -3.50 30.69 7.03
C ALA A 392 -4.47 31.48 7.92
N GLU A 393 -4.48 32.82 7.82
CA GLU A 393 -5.38 33.68 8.59
C GLU A 393 -6.84 33.50 8.20
N GLN A 394 -7.12 33.48 6.90
CA GLN A 394 -8.47 33.30 6.39
C GLN A 394 -9.01 31.90 6.69
N LEU A 395 -8.16 30.88 6.59
CA LEU A 395 -8.52 29.50 6.92
C LEU A 395 -8.77 29.34 8.42
N ALA A 396 -7.91 29.92 9.26
CA ALA A 396 -8.13 29.94 10.71
C ALA A 396 -9.47 30.62 11.06
N ALA A 397 -9.73 31.80 10.48
CA ALA A 397 -10.96 32.54 10.72
C ALA A 397 -12.20 31.77 10.24
N PHE A 398 -12.12 31.13 9.07
CA PHE A 398 -13.19 30.31 8.51
C PHE A 398 -13.46 29.07 9.37
N SER A 399 -12.43 28.29 9.70
CA SER A 399 -12.54 27.09 10.53
C SER A 399 -13.10 27.39 11.92
N LEU A 400 -12.70 28.52 12.52
CA LEU A 400 -13.23 28.96 13.82
C LEU A 400 -14.69 29.44 13.73
N ARG A 401 -15.05 30.17 12.66
CA ARG A 401 -16.41 30.68 12.45
C ARG A 401 -17.42 29.57 12.16
N PHE A 402 -17.04 28.59 11.35
CA PHE A 402 -17.92 27.51 10.89
C PHE A 402 -17.59 26.15 11.52
N ARG A 403 -17.05 26.14 12.74
CA ARG A 403 -16.57 24.91 13.41
C ARG A 403 -17.60 23.76 13.43
N HIS A 404 -18.85 24.05 13.81
CA HIS A 404 -19.88 23.03 13.97
C HIS A 404 -20.38 22.49 12.62
N PRO A 405 -20.68 23.35 11.62
CA PRO A 405 -20.94 22.89 10.25
C PRO A 405 -19.81 22.04 9.65
N ILE A 406 -18.55 22.42 9.85
CA ILE A 406 -17.39 21.67 9.32
C ILE A 406 -17.31 20.29 9.98
N ILE A 407 -17.47 20.21 11.30
CA ILE A 407 -17.49 18.94 12.04
C ILE A 407 -18.63 18.05 11.55
N PHE A 408 -19.84 18.59 11.42
CA PHE A 408 -21.00 17.86 10.91
C PHE A 408 -20.78 17.36 9.48
N ALA A 409 -20.27 18.21 8.59
CA ALA A 409 -19.97 17.84 7.21
C ALA A 409 -18.92 16.73 7.12
N GLY A 410 -17.86 16.80 7.93
CA GLY A 410 -16.85 15.75 7.99
C GLY A 410 -17.41 14.43 8.51
N VAL A 411 -18.25 14.43 9.56
CA VAL A 411 -18.91 13.20 10.04
C VAL A 411 -19.89 12.64 9.00
N ALA A 412 -20.67 13.48 8.34
CA ALA A 412 -21.59 13.06 7.28
C ALA A 412 -20.82 12.47 6.09
N CYS A 413 -19.70 13.09 5.70
CA CYS A 413 -18.83 12.58 4.64
C CYS A 413 -18.19 11.23 5.02
N LEU A 414 -17.76 11.06 6.27
CA LEU A 414 -17.26 9.78 6.77
C LEU A 414 -18.32 8.68 6.70
N LEU A 415 -19.55 8.96 7.16
CA LEU A 415 -20.66 8.00 7.08
C LEU A 415 -21.04 7.67 5.63
N PHE A 416 -21.11 8.68 4.76
CA PHE A 416 -21.41 8.50 3.35
C PHE A 416 -20.34 7.67 2.64
N GLY A 417 -19.05 7.90 2.94
CA GLY A 417 -17.94 7.10 2.44
C GLY A 417 -18.02 5.63 2.87
N LEU A 418 -18.35 5.38 4.14
CA LEU A 418 -18.53 4.01 4.67
C LEU A 418 -19.73 3.28 4.05
N ILE A 419 -20.85 3.98 3.82
CA ILE A 419 -22.02 3.39 3.13
C ILE A 419 -21.66 3.08 1.68
N SER A 420 -21.01 4.01 0.99
CA SER A 420 -20.59 3.81 -0.40
C SER A 420 -19.58 2.65 -0.53
N ALA A 421 -18.74 2.45 0.49
CA ALA A 421 -17.77 1.36 0.53
C ALA A 421 -18.40 -0.05 0.53
N THR A 422 -19.69 -0.20 0.87
CA THR A 422 -20.34 -1.53 0.79
C THR A 422 -20.57 -1.99 -0.66
N GLY A 423 -20.43 -1.09 -1.64
CA GLY A 423 -20.53 -1.41 -3.06
C GLY A 423 -19.22 -1.82 -3.73
N ILE A 424 -18.12 -1.94 -2.98
CA ILE A 424 -16.81 -2.27 -3.55
C ILE A 424 -16.79 -3.70 -4.10
N ARG A 425 -16.33 -3.84 -5.35
CA ARG A 425 -16.00 -5.14 -5.95
C ARG A 425 -14.53 -5.44 -5.76
N VAL A 426 -14.19 -6.70 -5.48
CA VAL A 426 -12.80 -7.15 -5.39
C VAL A 426 -12.49 -7.94 -6.64
N GLY A 427 -11.45 -7.54 -7.35
CA GLY A 427 -11.12 -8.14 -8.63
C GLY A 427 -9.88 -7.54 -9.26
N THR A 428 -9.23 -8.31 -10.11
CA THR A 428 -8.09 -7.86 -10.89
C THR A 428 -8.09 -8.53 -12.26
N GLY A 429 -7.82 -7.72 -13.29
CA GLY A 429 -7.58 -8.18 -14.65
C GLY A 429 -6.09 -8.19 -14.95
N TYR A 430 -5.61 -9.26 -15.56
CA TYR A 430 -4.18 -9.44 -15.85
C TYR A 430 -3.81 -8.90 -17.22
N VAL A 431 -4.60 -9.21 -18.24
CA VAL A 431 -4.36 -8.70 -19.60
C VAL A 431 -5.05 -7.35 -19.80
N SER A 432 -6.26 -7.15 -19.27
CA SER A 432 -6.93 -5.84 -19.20
C SER A 432 -6.22 -4.85 -18.28
N GLY A 433 -5.25 -5.32 -17.49
CA GLY A 433 -4.30 -4.48 -16.76
C GLY A 433 -3.38 -3.68 -17.68
N PHE A 434 -3.19 -4.08 -18.95
CA PHE A 434 -2.50 -3.27 -19.96
C PHE A 434 -3.44 -2.24 -20.58
N ALA A 435 -2.86 -1.13 -21.07
CA ALA A 435 -3.58 -0.14 -21.86
C ALA A 435 -4.34 -0.78 -23.05
N PRO A 436 -5.52 -0.25 -23.45
CA PRO A 436 -6.35 -0.84 -24.51
C PRO A 436 -5.66 -1.01 -25.87
N ASP A 437 -4.63 -0.22 -26.14
CA ASP A 437 -3.82 -0.21 -27.37
C ASP A 437 -2.54 -1.06 -27.26
N HIS A 438 -2.26 -1.66 -26.10
CA HIS A 438 -1.04 -2.45 -25.89
C HIS A 438 -1.05 -3.75 -26.72
N PRO A 439 0.06 -4.12 -27.42
CA PRO A 439 0.11 -5.27 -28.33
C PRO A 439 -0.31 -6.60 -27.69
N VAL A 440 0.13 -6.87 -26.46
CA VAL A 440 -0.21 -8.11 -25.73
C VAL A 440 -1.71 -8.22 -25.49
N ARG A 441 -2.37 -7.10 -25.19
CA ARG A 441 -3.82 -7.07 -24.97
C ARG A 441 -4.59 -7.25 -26.26
N LEU A 442 -4.17 -6.59 -27.34
CA LEU A 442 -4.78 -6.74 -28.66
C LEU A 442 -4.68 -8.18 -29.19
N ASP A 443 -3.51 -8.82 -29.06
CA ASP A 443 -3.30 -10.20 -29.48
C ASP A 443 -4.16 -11.17 -28.66
N TYR A 444 -4.19 -11.00 -27.32
CA TYR A 444 -5.04 -11.78 -26.43
C TYR A 444 -6.53 -11.62 -26.76
N GLU A 445 -7.05 -10.39 -26.88
CA GLU A 445 -8.47 -10.15 -27.16
C GLU A 445 -8.88 -10.71 -28.52
N ALA A 446 -8.02 -10.57 -29.55
CA ALA A 446 -8.27 -11.14 -30.87
C ALA A 446 -8.34 -12.67 -30.84
N ILE A 447 -7.40 -13.33 -30.16
CA ILE A 447 -7.39 -14.79 -30.00
C ILE A 447 -8.60 -15.23 -29.17
N ASN A 448 -8.89 -14.56 -28.06
CA ASN A 448 -9.97 -14.91 -27.13
C ASN A 448 -11.38 -14.74 -27.73
N GLN A 449 -11.56 -13.83 -28.71
CA GLN A 449 -12.83 -13.66 -29.44
C GLN A 449 -13.01 -14.68 -30.57
N GLN A 450 -11.95 -14.99 -31.31
CA GLN A 450 -12.01 -15.86 -32.49
C GLN A 450 -11.87 -17.35 -32.16
N LEU A 451 -11.06 -17.67 -31.15
CA LEU A 451 -11.00 -18.98 -30.51
C LEU A 451 -11.93 -18.98 -29.28
N GLY A 452 -12.45 -20.13 -28.90
CA GLY A 452 -13.39 -20.27 -27.80
C GLY A 452 -12.74 -20.15 -26.43
N GLY A 453 -11.99 -19.08 -26.17
CA GLY A 453 -11.35 -18.79 -24.88
C GLY A 453 -9.81 -18.91 -24.88
N ALA A 454 -9.14 -17.99 -24.17
CA ALA A 454 -7.68 -17.96 -24.03
C ALA A 454 -7.18 -18.34 -22.62
N ASN A 455 -8.07 -18.44 -21.61
CA ASN A 455 -7.70 -18.77 -20.23
C ASN A 455 -8.09 -20.19 -19.86
N PRO A 456 -7.14 -21.15 -19.83
CA PRO A 456 -7.44 -22.52 -19.40
C PRO A 456 -7.48 -22.61 -17.87
N PHE A 457 -8.41 -23.42 -17.37
CA PHE A 457 -8.37 -24.00 -16.04
C PHE A 457 -8.90 -25.43 -16.11
N SER A 458 -8.59 -26.27 -15.12
CA SER A 458 -8.94 -27.68 -15.12
C SER A 458 -9.90 -28.02 -14.00
N ILE A 459 -10.86 -28.88 -14.29
CA ILE A 459 -11.66 -29.58 -13.28
C ILE A 459 -11.12 -30.99 -13.23
N VAL A 460 -10.41 -31.33 -12.16
CA VAL A 460 -9.83 -32.67 -11.96
C VAL A 460 -10.85 -33.53 -11.25
N LEU A 461 -11.13 -34.71 -11.79
CA LEU A 461 -12.02 -35.69 -11.18
C LEU A 461 -11.23 -36.94 -10.83
N GLU A 462 -11.34 -37.38 -9.58
CA GLU A 462 -10.64 -38.53 -9.00
C GLU A 462 -11.64 -39.61 -8.60
N GLY A 463 -11.39 -40.84 -9.05
CA GLY A 463 -12.11 -42.03 -8.61
C GLY A 463 -11.38 -42.75 -7.48
N PHE A 464 -12.13 -43.37 -6.57
CA PHE A 464 -11.54 -44.13 -5.45
C PHE A 464 -10.86 -45.45 -5.87
N VAL A 465 -11.06 -45.91 -7.12
CA VAL A 465 -10.51 -47.16 -7.64
C VAL A 465 -9.91 -46.99 -9.06
N PRO A 466 -8.93 -47.82 -9.45
CA PRO A 466 -8.45 -47.88 -10.83
C PRO A 466 -9.57 -48.21 -11.83
N ASP A 467 -9.40 -47.79 -13.08
CA ASP A 467 -10.39 -47.95 -14.15
C ASP A 467 -11.75 -47.25 -13.88
N THR A 468 -11.83 -46.24 -13.00
CA THR A 468 -13.11 -45.52 -12.78
C THR A 468 -13.60 -44.84 -14.06
N PHE A 469 -12.71 -44.23 -14.85
CA PHE A 469 -13.02 -43.50 -16.08
C PHE A 469 -13.12 -44.39 -17.33
N VAL A 470 -13.46 -45.67 -17.15
CA VAL A 470 -13.90 -46.56 -18.24
C VAL A 470 -15.34 -47.07 -18.03
N GLU A 471 -15.97 -46.68 -16.93
CA GLU A 471 -17.37 -47.03 -16.63
C GLU A 471 -18.35 -46.11 -17.40
N PRO A 472 -19.34 -46.66 -18.13
CA PRO A 472 -20.27 -45.87 -18.95
C PRO A 472 -21.08 -44.82 -18.15
N ASP A 473 -21.52 -45.15 -16.94
CA ASP A 473 -22.31 -44.28 -16.08
C ASP A 473 -21.49 -43.07 -15.60
N ILE A 474 -20.21 -43.29 -15.26
CA ILE A 474 -19.26 -42.23 -14.91
C ILE A 474 -18.98 -41.32 -16.11
N LEU A 475 -18.75 -41.89 -17.30
CA LEU A 475 -18.51 -41.10 -18.51
C LEU A 475 -19.74 -40.31 -18.95
N THR A 476 -20.95 -40.83 -18.73
CA THR A 476 -22.19 -40.09 -18.99
C THR A 476 -22.36 -38.94 -17.99
N ALA A 477 -21.98 -39.14 -16.72
CA ALA A 477 -21.94 -38.05 -15.75
C ALA A 477 -20.92 -36.97 -16.13
N LEU A 478 -19.77 -37.38 -16.68
CA LEU A 478 -18.73 -36.48 -17.19
C LEU A 478 -19.23 -35.68 -18.41
N GLU A 479 -19.91 -36.33 -19.36
CA GLU A 479 -20.54 -35.66 -20.51
C GLU A 479 -21.62 -34.67 -20.07
N ALA A 480 -22.45 -35.03 -19.10
CA ALA A 480 -23.49 -34.15 -18.56
C ALA A 480 -22.91 -32.95 -17.78
N LEU A 481 -21.73 -33.10 -17.17
CA LEU A 481 -20.99 -32.00 -16.57
C LEU A 481 -20.41 -31.09 -17.66
N GLN A 482 -19.76 -31.66 -18.68
CA GLN A 482 -19.21 -30.92 -19.82
C GLN A 482 -20.28 -30.12 -20.57
N ALA A 483 -21.40 -30.74 -20.91
CA ALA A 483 -22.52 -30.06 -21.58
C ALA A 483 -23.10 -28.91 -20.75
N TRP A 484 -23.09 -29.04 -19.42
CA TRP A 484 -23.51 -27.95 -18.53
C TRP A 484 -22.48 -26.81 -18.49
N LEU A 485 -21.19 -27.12 -18.52
CA LEU A 485 -20.10 -26.13 -18.61
C LEU A 485 -20.19 -25.35 -19.92
N ASP A 486 -20.41 -26.02 -21.05
CA ASP A 486 -20.54 -25.37 -22.37
C ASP A 486 -21.74 -24.41 -22.49
N MET A 487 -22.74 -24.56 -21.61
CA MET A 487 -23.89 -23.64 -21.54
C MET A 487 -23.60 -22.38 -20.70
N GLN A 488 -22.50 -22.32 -19.95
CA GLN A 488 -22.17 -21.15 -19.14
C GLN A 488 -21.69 -19.99 -20.04
N PRO A 489 -22.12 -18.74 -19.78
CA PRO A 489 -21.76 -17.61 -20.64
C PRO A 489 -20.26 -17.27 -20.63
N GLU A 490 -19.56 -17.55 -19.54
CA GLU A 490 -18.13 -17.31 -19.38
C GLU A 490 -17.26 -18.40 -20.02
N VAL A 491 -17.81 -19.60 -20.23
CA VAL A 491 -17.10 -20.74 -20.79
C VAL A 491 -17.12 -20.65 -22.30
N GLY A 492 -15.93 -20.73 -22.89
CA GLY A 492 -15.77 -20.65 -24.34
C GLY A 492 -15.80 -21.99 -25.02
N THR A 493 -14.98 -22.94 -24.53
CA THR A 493 -14.89 -24.34 -24.96
C THR A 493 -14.48 -25.20 -23.78
N THR A 494 -14.87 -26.45 -23.82
CA THR A 494 -14.40 -27.48 -22.90
C THR A 494 -13.80 -28.66 -23.66
N GLN A 495 -12.94 -29.41 -23.00
CA GLN A 495 -12.34 -30.61 -23.55
C GLN A 495 -12.19 -31.67 -22.46
N SER A 496 -12.63 -32.89 -22.74
CA SER A 496 -12.45 -34.02 -21.83
C SER A 496 -12.09 -35.31 -22.56
N LEU A 497 -11.92 -36.37 -21.75
CA LEU A 497 -11.78 -37.75 -22.23
C LEU A 497 -12.97 -38.18 -23.10
N VAL A 498 -14.19 -37.66 -22.85
CA VAL A 498 -15.39 -38.05 -23.58
C VAL A 498 -15.30 -37.65 -25.06
N ASP A 499 -14.78 -36.46 -25.35
CA ASP A 499 -14.65 -35.97 -26.73
C ASP A 499 -13.74 -36.90 -27.55
N HIS A 500 -12.63 -37.32 -26.97
CA HIS A 500 -11.72 -38.27 -27.60
C HIS A 500 -12.37 -39.64 -27.76
N LEU A 501 -13.07 -40.14 -26.74
CA LEU A 501 -13.73 -41.44 -26.81
C LEU A 501 -14.79 -41.47 -27.92
N LYS A 502 -15.63 -40.44 -28.02
CA LYS A 502 -16.67 -40.33 -29.04
C LYS A 502 -16.06 -40.19 -30.43
N LEU A 503 -14.98 -39.40 -30.57
CA LEU A 503 -14.24 -39.27 -31.82
C LEU A 503 -13.66 -40.62 -32.26
N ILE A 504 -12.99 -41.35 -31.36
CA ILE A 504 -12.45 -42.68 -31.63
C ILE A 504 -13.58 -43.62 -32.03
N ASN A 505 -14.67 -43.68 -31.26
CA ASN A 505 -15.80 -44.56 -31.53
C ASN A 505 -16.41 -44.30 -32.92
N ARG A 506 -16.64 -43.03 -33.26
CA ARG A 506 -17.14 -42.62 -34.58
C ARG A 506 -16.17 -43.00 -35.69
N SER A 507 -14.88 -42.77 -35.51
CA SER A 507 -13.87 -43.10 -36.52
C SER A 507 -13.75 -44.62 -36.76
N PHE A 508 -13.90 -45.45 -35.73
CA PHE A 508 -13.93 -46.91 -35.86
C PHE A 508 -15.19 -47.45 -36.56
N ASN A 509 -16.27 -46.66 -36.60
CA ASN A 509 -17.56 -47.02 -37.21
C ASN A 509 -17.85 -46.18 -38.46
N ASP A 510 -16.88 -46.14 -39.38
CA ASP A 510 -17.02 -45.51 -40.70
C ASP A 510 -17.39 -44.02 -40.71
N GLY A 511 -17.11 -43.31 -39.60
CA GLY A 511 -17.47 -41.90 -39.47
C GLY A 511 -18.97 -41.65 -39.27
N ASP A 512 -19.77 -42.70 -39.05
CA ASP A 512 -21.22 -42.62 -38.92
C ASP A 512 -21.62 -41.79 -37.68
N PRO A 513 -22.40 -40.70 -37.87
CA PRO A 513 -22.84 -39.83 -36.77
C PRO A 513 -23.57 -40.56 -35.64
N ARG A 514 -24.16 -41.74 -35.89
CA ARG A 514 -24.84 -42.55 -34.86
C ARG A 514 -23.89 -43.11 -33.80
N PHE A 515 -22.59 -43.17 -34.11
CA PHE A 515 -21.54 -43.63 -33.21
C PHE A 515 -20.78 -42.48 -32.53
N ASP A 516 -21.24 -41.24 -32.71
CA ASP A 516 -20.82 -40.08 -31.91
C ASP A 516 -21.48 -40.10 -30.52
N ARG A 517 -21.26 -41.19 -29.79
CA ARG A 517 -21.82 -41.48 -28.48
C ARG A 517 -20.86 -42.31 -27.65
N ILE A 518 -21.06 -42.27 -26.33
CA ILE A 518 -20.33 -43.13 -25.39
C ILE A 518 -20.81 -44.59 -25.59
N PRO A 519 -19.91 -45.57 -25.78
CA PRO A 519 -20.30 -46.98 -25.86
C PRO A 519 -20.94 -47.48 -24.57
N GLU A 520 -21.83 -48.46 -24.67
CA GLU A 520 -22.59 -48.98 -23.52
C GLU A 520 -21.80 -50.01 -22.69
N SER A 521 -20.71 -50.57 -23.25
CA SER A 521 -19.91 -51.61 -22.62
C SER A 521 -18.56 -51.08 -22.11
N ARG A 522 -18.28 -51.35 -20.83
CA ARG A 522 -16.97 -51.07 -20.19
C ARG A 522 -15.79 -51.65 -20.99
N SER A 523 -15.94 -52.87 -21.51
CA SER A 523 -14.87 -53.54 -22.27
C SER A 523 -14.59 -52.83 -23.59
N GLU A 524 -15.63 -52.36 -24.26
CA GLU A 524 -15.51 -51.63 -25.53
C GLU A 524 -14.86 -50.26 -25.32
N ILE A 525 -15.28 -49.52 -24.29
CA ILE A 525 -14.65 -48.25 -23.90
C ILE A 525 -13.16 -48.45 -23.63
N LYS A 526 -12.81 -49.43 -22.79
CA LYS A 526 -11.41 -49.71 -22.45
C LYS A 526 -10.59 -50.09 -23.69
N GLN A 527 -11.18 -50.84 -24.61
CA GLN A 527 -10.54 -51.23 -25.86
C GLN A 527 -10.29 -50.00 -26.76
N LEU A 528 -11.29 -49.15 -26.97
CA LEU A 528 -11.16 -47.92 -27.75
C LEU A 528 -10.11 -46.97 -27.15
N LEU A 529 -10.07 -46.80 -25.83
CA LEU A 529 -9.08 -45.94 -25.17
C LEU A 529 -7.66 -46.49 -25.28
N LEU A 530 -7.46 -47.81 -25.17
CA LEU A 530 -6.15 -48.45 -25.29
C LEU A 530 -5.61 -48.44 -26.72
N PHE A 531 -6.46 -48.68 -27.72
CA PHE A 531 -6.03 -48.80 -29.12
C PHE A 531 -6.13 -47.49 -29.91
N GLY A 532 -7.09 -46.63 -29.60
CA GLY A 532 -7.35 -45.37 -30.31
C GLY A 532 -6.82 -44.12 -29.60
N GLY A 533 -6.43 -44.21 -28.33
CA GLY A 533 -6.08 -43.05 -27.51
C GLY A 533 -4.72 -42.40 -27.78
N GLY A 534 -3.72 -43.21 -28.14
CA GLY A 534 -2.36 -42.76 -28.40
C GLY A 534 -1.78 -41.84 -27.31
N ASN A 535 -0.90 -40.92 -27.71
CA ASN A 535 -0.31 -39.93 -26.80
C ASN A 535 -1.26 -38.78 -26.45
N ALA A 536 -2.36 -38.60 -27.17
CA ALA A 536 -3.31 -37.51 -26.96
C ALA A 536 -4.06 -37.64 -25.63
N LEU A 537 -4.31 -38.87 -25.17
CA LEU A 537 -4.97 -39.13 -23.88
C LEU A 537 -4.10 -38.83 -22.65
N ASN A 538 -2.77 -38.83 -22.79
CA ASN A 538 -1.87 -38.61 -21.64
C ASN A 538 -2.06 -37.24 -20.99
N GLY A 539 -2.61 -36.26 -21.71
CA GLY A 539 -2.94 -34.94 -21.19
C GLY A 539 -4.33 -34.82 -20.56
N LEU A 540 -5.13 -35.89 -20.52
CA LEU A 540 -6.52 -35.84 -20.05
C LEU A 540 -6.86 -36.91 -19.03
N VAL A 541 -6.26 -38.11 -19.13
CA VAL A 541 -6.49 -39.21 -18.20
C VAL A 541 -5.18 -39.85 -17.78
N ASP A 542 -5.09 -40.24 -16.51
CA ASP A 542 -3.91 -40.90 -15.98
C ASP A 542 -3.79 -42.34 -16.51
N LYS A 543 -2.60 -42.95 -16.36
CA LYS A 543 -2.34 -44.30 -16.87
C LYS A 543 -3.21 -45.39 -16.24
N ARG A 544 -3.80 -45.13 -15.06
CA ARG A 544 -4.67 -46.09 -14.36
C ARG A 544 -6.15 -45.88 -14.67
N PHE A 545 -6.50 -44.87 -15.48
CA PHE A 545 -7.88 -44.45 -15.71
C PHE A 545 -8.65 -44.19 -14.39
N ALA A 546 -7.92 -43.76 -13.36
CA ALA A 546 -8.41 -43.43 -12.02
C ALA A 546 -8.66 -41.93 -11.84
N THR A 547 -7.92 -41.08 -12.56
CA THR A 547 -8.02 -39.63 -12.51
C THR A 547 -8.14 -39.08 -13.93
N THR A 548 -9.07 -38.17 -14.14
CA THR A 548 -9.26 -37.46 -15.43
C THR A 548 -9.38 -35.95 -15.17
N GLN A 549 -9.28 -35.16 -16.23
CA GLN A 549 -9.60 -33.73 -16.15
C GLN A 549 -10.52 -33.27 -17.30
N ILE A 550 -11.33 -32.27 -17.00
CA ILE A 550 -11.97 -31.41 -18.00
C ILE A 550 -11.18 -30.12 -18.08
N VAL A 551 -10.60 -29.83 -19.24
CA VAL A 551 -9.95 -28.54 -19.50
C VAL A 551 -11.03 -27.56 -19.96
N VAL A 552 -11.23 -26.50 -19.20
CA VAL A 552 -12.19 -25.43 -19.47
C VAL A 552 -11.44 -24.20 -19.95
N ARG A 553 -11.82 -23.64 -21.09
CA ARG A 553 -11.26 -22.38 -21.59
C ARG A 553 -12.28 -21.27 -21.39
N ALA A 554 -12.01 -20.41 -20.41
CA ALA A 554 -12.84 -19.24 -20.15
C ALA A 554 -12.58 -18.13 -21.19
N ARG A 555 -13.65 -17.39 -21.51
CA ARG A 555 -13.59 -16.14 -22.30
C ARG A 555 -13.39 -14.91 -21.43
N VAL A 556 -13.66 -15.03 -20.13
CA VAL A 556 -13.43 -13.97 -19.15
C VAL A 556 -12.07 -14.17 -18.49
N GLU A 557 -11.44 -13.06 -18.09
CA GLU A 557 -10.21 -13.07 -17.28
C GLU A 557 -10.38 -12.36 -15.93
N ASP A 558 -11.46 -11.61 -15.74
CA ASP A 558 -11.72 -10.93 -14.47
C ASP A 558 -11.95 -11.98 -13.38
N SER A 559 -11.13 -11.91 -12.33
CA SER A 559 -11.22 -12.80 -11.18
C SER A 559 -12.62 -12.79 -10.54
N ALA A 560 -13.34 -11.66 -10.55
CA ALA A 560 -14.70 -11.60 -10.02
C ALA A 560 -15.68 -12.46 -10.84
N ALA A 561 -15.58 -12.44 -12.16
CA ALA A 561 -16.40 -13.25 -13.06
C ALA A 561 -16.02 -14.74 -12.98
N ILE A 562 -14.71 -15.03 -12.93
CA ILE A 562 -14.21 -16.39 -12.73
C ILE A 562 -14.69 -16.98 -11.40
N LYS A 563 -14.68 -16.19 -10.31
CA LYS A 563 -15.18 -16.62 -9.01
C LYS A 563 -16.66 -17.03 -9.07
N GLN A 564 -17.50 -16.19 -9.67
CA GLN A 564 -18.92 -16.52 -9.87
C GLN A 564 -19.12 -17.79 -10.70
N LEU A 565 -18.25 -18.05 -11.66
CA LEU A 565 -18.26 -19.30 -12.42
C LEU A 565 -17.84 -20.48 -11.54
N ILE A 566 -16.76 -20.36 -10.76
CA ILE A 566 -16.28 -21.40 -9.83
C ILE A 566 -17.36 -21.76 -8.81
N ASP A 567 -18.03 -20.78 -8.19
CA ASP A 567 -19.07 -21.04 -7.20
C ASP A 567 -20.23 -21.87 -7.81
N ARG A 568 -20.63 -21.56 -9.05
CA ARG A 568 -21.62 -22.37 -9.79
C ARG A 568 -21.10 -23.77 -10.14
N ILE A 569 -19.81 -23.89 -10.47
CA ILE A 569 -19.17 -25.18 -10.73
C ILE A 569 -19.18 -26.02 -9.45
N ASP A 570 -18.76 -25.49 -8.31
CA ASP A 570 -18.72 -26.20 -7.04
C ASP A 570 -20.12 -26.69 -6.60
N GLU A 571 -21.15 -25.86 -6.78
CA GLU A 571 -22.55 -26.28 -6.57
C GLU A 571 -22.98 -27.45 -7.48
N ARG A 572 -22.46 -27.48 -8.72
CA ARG A 572 -22.72 -28.55 -9.67
C ARG A 572 -21.92 -29.82 -9.34
N LEU A 573 -20.66 -29.67 -8.93
CA LEU A 573 -19.77 -30.76 -8.52
C LEU A 573 -20.30 -31.49 -7.29
N ALA A 574 -20.94 -30.77 -6.36
CA ALA A 574 -21.60 -31.37 -5.19
C ALA A 574 -22.74 -32.36 -5.54
N ARG A 575 -23.23 -32.35 -6.79
CA ARG A 575 -24.28 -33.27 -7.29
C ARG A 575 -23.71 -34.47 -8.06
N LEU A 576 -22.40 -34.59 -8.18
CA LEU A 576 -21.77 -35.73 -8.84
C LEU A 576 -22.01 -37.05 -8.08
N PRO A 577 -21.90 -38.20 -8.75
CA PRO A 577 -21.94 -39.49 -8.09
C PRO A 577 -20.95 -39.56 -6.93
N ARG A 578 -21.35 -40.11 -5.78
CA ARG A 578 -20.51 -40.23 -4.56
C ARG A 578 -19.19 -41.00 -4.74
N ARG A 579 -18.96 -41.61 -5.91
CA ARG A 579 -17.74 -42.33 -6.27
C ARG A 579 -16.66 -41.43 -6.87
N LEU A 580 -16.96 -40.14 -7.07
CA LEU A 580 -16.05 -39.15 -7.63
C LEU A 580 -15.79 -38.04 -6.62
N GLU A 581 -14.54 -37.63 -6.52
CA GLU A 581 -14.13 -36.37 -5.93
C GLU A 581 -13.73 -35.44 -7.08
N ALA A 582 -14.11 -34.16 -6.99
CA ALA A 582 -13.83 -33.21 -8.06
C ALA A 582 -13.33 -31.90 -7.48
N THR A 583 -12.24 -31.39 -8.04
CA THR A 583 -11.56 -30.19 -7.58
C THR A 583 -11.23 -29.30 -8.77
N VAL A 584 -11.59 -28.02 -8.67
CA VAL A 584 -11.26 -27.01 -9.67
C VAL A 584 -9.85 -26.49 -9.39
N THR A 585 -8.99 -26.45 -10.40
CA THR A 585 -7.60 -26.03 -10.30
C THR A 585 -7.13 -25.35 -11.60
N GLY A 586 -5.92 -24.80 -11.60
CA GLY A 586 -5.35 -24.04 -12.71
C GLY A 586 -4.92 -22.66 -12.26
N ASN A 587 -4.00 -22.03 -12.98
CA ASN A 587 -3.43 -20.76 -12.54
C ASN A 587 -4.50 -19.68 -12.32
N THR A 588 -5.46 -19.56 -13.25
CA THR A 588 -6.58 -18.60 -13.15
C THR A 588 -7.42 -18.80 -11.88
N VAL A 589 -7.60 -20.03 -11.42
CA VAL A 589 -8.40 -20.39 -10.23
C VAL A 589 -7.64 -20.04 -8.95
N LEU A 590 -6.39 -20.47 -8.84
CA LEU A 590 -5.52 -20.19 -7.68
C LEU A 590 -5.44 -18.70 -7.40
N VAL A 591 -5.22 -17.96 -8.48
CA VAL A 591 -5.10 -16.52 -8.48
C VAL A 591 -6.41 -15.85 -8.05
N THR A 592 -7.55 -16.33 -8.57
CA THR A 592 -8.88 -15.81 -8.21
C THR A 592 -9.19 -16.00 -6.73
N ASN A 593 -8.96 -17.20 -6.20
CA ASN A 593 -9.17 -17.50 -4.77
C ASN A 593 -8.27 -16.62 -3.89
N THR A 594 -7.03 -16.38 -4.33
CA THR A 594 -6.07 -15.54 -3.60
C THR A 594 -6.46 -14.06 -3.61
N VAL A 595 -7.13 -13.58 -4.66
CA VAL A 595 -7.63 -12.20 -4.74
C VAL A 595 -8.82 -11.98 -3.81
N GLU A 596 -9.65 -12.99 -3.55
CA GLU A 596 -10.76 -12.91 -2.60
C GLU A 596 -10.27 -12.71 -1.16
N ASP A 597 -9.18 -13.37 -0.79
CA ASP A 597 -8.49 -13.21 0.49
C ASP A 597 -8.01 -11.75 0.74
N ILE A 598 -7.83 -10.94 -0.31
CA ILE A 598 -7.51 -9.51 -0.19
C ILE A 598 -8.65 -8.77 0.51
N ALA A 599 -9.89 -9.04 0.13
CA ALA A 599 -11.05 -8.30 0.63
C ALA A 599 -11.17 -8.41 2.14
N SER A 600 -11.05 -9.64 2.65
CA SER A 600 -11.15 -9.96 4.08
C SER A 600 -9.91 -9.45 4.84
N GLY A 601 -8.71 -9.60 4.28
CA GLY A 601 -7.47 -9.13 4.86
C GLY A 601 -7.33 -7.60 4.93
N GLN A 602 -7.96 -6.87 4.01
CA GLN A 602 -7.83 -5.42 3.91
C GLN A 602 -8.54 -4.68 5.06
N TRP A 603 -9.77 -5.08 5.40
CA TRP A 603 -10.50 -4.48 6.52
C TRP A 603 -9.75 -4.64 7.84
N LEU A 604 -9.15 -5.83 8.04
CA LEU A 604 -8.32 -6.11 9.21
C LEU A 604 -7.06 -5.22 9.22
N SER A 605 -6.36 -5.11 8.09
CA SER A 605 -5.12 -4.33 7.98
C SER A 605 -5.35 -2.84 8.27
N VAL A 606 -6.39 -2.24 7.68
CA VAL A 606 -6.76 -0.83 7.92
C VAL A 606 -7.23 -0.60 9.35
N GLY A 607 -8.06 -1.51 9.89
CA GLY A 607 -8.54 -1.44 11.26
C GLY A 607 -7.40 -1.49 12.27
N VAL A 608 -6.45 -2.41 12.09
CA VAL A 608 -5.26 -2.51 12.94
C VAL A 608 -4.35 -1.30 12.78
N ALA A 609 -4.13 -0.80 11.56
CA ALA A 609 -3.37 0.43 11.33
C ALA A 609 -3.99 1.61 12.10
N ALA A 610 -5.32 1.77 12.03
CA ALA A 610 -6.04 2.80 12.76
C ALA A 610 -5.93 2.66 14.28
N ILE A 611 -5.96 1.43 14.81
CA ILE A 611 -5.76 1.16 16.25
C ILE A 611 -4.33 1.48 16.67
N ILE A 612 -3.32 1.11 15.88
CA ILE A 612 -1.92 1.41 16.19
C ILE A 612 -1.69 2.92 16.19
N VAL A 613 -2.15 3.62 15.15
CA VAL A 613 -2.10 5.08 15.08
C VAL A 613 -2.84 5.71 16.26
N TYR A 614 -4.03 5.20 16.61
CA TYR A 614 -4.78 5.65 17.77
C TYR A 614 -3.98 5.55 19.07
N ILE A 615 -3.31 4.40 19.29
CA ILE A 615 -2.48 4.16 20.47
C ILE A 615 -1.31 5.15 20.49
N ILE A 616 -0.61 5.33 19.36
CA ILE A 616 0.53 6.25 19.27
C ILE A 616 0.08 7.69 19.54
N LEU A 617 -1.01 8.16 18.92
CA LEU A 617 -1.55 9.50 19.14
C LEU A 617 -2.04 9.70 20.58
N SER A 618 -2.69 8.68 21.15
CA SER A 618 -3.15 8.70 22.56
C SER A 618 -1.98 8.78 23.54
N MET A 619 -0.88 8.07 23.26
CA MET A 619 0.36 8.17 24.03
C MET A 619 1.00 9.54 23.86
N LEU A 620 1.11 10.03 22.62
CA LEU A 620 1.72 11.31 22.27
C LEU A 620 1.02 12.50 22.95
N PHE A 621 -0.31 12.50 22.97
CA PHE A 621 -1.11 13.55 23.61
C PHE A 621 -1.55 13.21 25.03
N THR A 622 -0.98 12.15 25.64
CA THR A 622 -1.27 11.69 27.01
C THR A 622 -2.76 11.58 27.36
N SER A 623 -3.61 11.41 26.35
CA SER A 623 -5.05 11.44 26.48
C SER A 623 -5.69 10.67 25.34
N TRP A 624 -6.43 9.62 25.69
CA TRP A 624 -7.20 8.79 24.76
C TRP A 624 -8.30 9.57 24.00
N ARG A 625 -8.82 10.67 24.57
CA ARG A 625 -9.81 11.55 23.91
C ARG A 625 -9.18 12.41 22.83
N VAL A 626 -8.09 13.11 23.15
CA VAL A 626 -7.28 13.86 22.19
C VAL A 626 -6.72 12.95 21.09
N GLY A 627 -6.29 11.73 21.43
CA GLY A 627 -5.88 10.73 20.44
C GLY A 627 -7.00 10.36 19.46
N ALA A 628 -8.23 10.13 19.95
CA ALA A 628 -9.39 9.85 19.10
C ALA A 628 -9.74 11.04 18.19
N MET A 629 -9.71 12.25 18.75
CA MET A 629 -9.93 13.49 18.01
C MET A 629 -8.88 13.68 16.91
N ALA A 630 -7.60 13.40 17.20
CA ALA A 630 -6.52 13.48 16.22
C ALA A 630 -6.60 12.39 15.14
N LEU A 631 -7.23 11.24 15.42
CA LEU A 631 -7.44 10.19 14.44
C LEU A 631 -8.55 10.54 13.42
N MET A 632 -9.57 11.31 13.80
CA MET A 632 -10.71 11.61 12.92
C MET A 632 -10.34 12.27 11.58
N PRO A 633 -9.50 13.33 11.53
CA PRO A 633 -9.01 13.91 10.28
C PRO A 633 -8.31 12.90 9.36
N ASN A 634 -7.70 11.86 9.96
CA ASN A 634 -6.94 10.84 9.24
C ASN A 634 -7.82 9.71 8.67
N LEU A 635 -8.96 9.43 9.32
CA LEU A 635 -9.93 8.45 8.83
C LEU A 635 -10.82 8.98 7.71
N LEU A 636 -11.05 10.30 7.65
CA LEU A 636 -11.92 10.89 6.65
C LEU A 636 -11.42 10.66 5.20
N PRO A 637 -10.13 10.90 4.86
CA PRO A 637 -9.60 10.58 3.53
C PRO A 637 -9.72 9.10 3.19
N VAL A 638 -9.49 8.20 4.16
CA VAL A 638 -9.63 6.75 3.98
C VAL A 638 -11.08 6.36 3.67
N ALA A 639 -12.05 6.97 4.36
CA ALA A 639 -13.48 6.76 4.08
C ALA A 639 -13.87 7.30 2.70
N VAL A 640 -13.37 8.47 2.31
CA VAL A 640 -13.57 9.03 0.96
C VAL A 640 -12.95 8.13 -0.10
N TYR A 641 -11.77 7.58 0.15
CA TYR A 641 -11.11 6.63 -0.76
C TYR A 641 -11.96 5.39 -1.02
N PHE A 642 -12.38 4.68 0.03
CA PHE A 642 -13.23 3.50 -0.12
C PHE A 642 -14.60 3.83 -0.71
N GLY A 643 -15.18 4.98 -0.33
CA GLY A 643 -16.42 5.46 -0.95
C GLY A 643 -16.27 5.74 -2.44
N THR A 644 -15.12 6.28 -2.86
CA THR A 644 -14.79 6.50 -4.28
C THR A 644 -14.73 5.18 -5.04
N LEU A 645 -14.11 4.14 -4.47
CA LEU A 645 -14.08 2.82 -5.11
C LEU A 645 -15.49 2.26 -5.35
N GLY A 646 -16.36 2.32 -4.33
CA GLY A 646 -17.73 1.82 -4.44
C GLY A 646 -18.64 2.64 -5.35
N LEU A 647 -18.45 3.97 -5.43
CA LEU A 647 -19.26 4.85 -6.28
C LEU A 647 -18.91 4.77 -7.77
N PHE A 648 -17.62 4.60 -8.08
CA PHE A 648 -17.12 4.59 -9.47
C PHE A 648 -16.91 3.17 -10.02
N ASP A 649 -17.37 2.13 -9.31
CA ASP A 649 -17.20 0.71 -9.67
C ASP A 649 -15.72 0.34 -9.95
N ILE A 650 -14.80 0.93 -9.17
CA ILE A 650 -13.36 0.64 -9.29
C ILE A 650 -13.05 -0.55 -8.40
N SER A 651 -12.48 -1.61 -8.99
CA SER A 651 -12.17 -2.84 -8.26
C SER A 651 -11.03 -2.64 -7.25
N LEU A 652 -11.21 -3.22 -6.05
CA LEU A 652 -10.16 -3.37 -5.07
C LEU A 652 -9.24 -4.52 -5.52
N ASN A 653 -7.97 -4.21 -5.73
CA ASN A 653 -6.94 -5.13 -6.22
C ASN A 653 -5.71 -5.05 -5.30
N PRO A 654 -4.66 -5.89 -5.49
CA PRO A 654 -3.48 -5.86 -4.63
C PRO A 654 -2.81 -4.48 -4.53
N THR A 655 -2.69 -3.72 -5.61
CA THR A 655 -2.02 -2.40 -5.59
C THR A 655 -2.88 -1.33 -4.94
N THR A 656 -4.18 -1.25 -5.29
CA THR A 656 -5.10 -0.26 -4.72
C THR A 656 -5.32 -0.50 -3.23
N SER A 657 -5.31 -1.76 -2.76
CA SER A 657 -5.41 -2.10 -1.33
C SER A 657 -4.39 -1.38 -0.45
N LEU A 658 -3.20 -1.05 -0.96
CA LEU A 658 -2.17 -0.40 -0.17
C LEU A 658 -2.52 1.05 0.22
N ILE A 659 -3.32 1.74 -0.61
CA ILE A 659 -3.53 3.19 -0.53
C ILE A 659 -4.08 3.60 0.85
N ALA A 660 -5.05 2.87 1.38
CA ALA A 660 -5.68 3.20 2.65
C ALA A 660 -4.66 3.23 3.81
N CYS A 661 -3.77 2.24 3.90
CA CYS A 661 -2.74 2.18 4.95
C CYS A 661 -1.61 3.19 4.69
N ILE A 662 -1.20 3.38 3.42
CA ILE A 662 -0.20 4.39 3.04
C ILE A 662 -0.70 5.78 3.46
N VAL A 663 -1.90 6.16 3.04
CA VAL A 663 -2.47 7.48 3.33
C VAL A 663 -2.67 7.66 4.82
N LEU A 664 -3.20 6.65 5.53
CA LEU A 664 -3.35 6.73 6.99
C LEU A 664 -2.00 6.95 7.69
N GLY A 665 -0.93 6.30 7.23
CA GLY A 665 0.41 6.49 7.78
C GLY A 665 1.06 7.83 7.44
N VAL A 666 0.70 8.44 6.30
CA VAL A 666 1.24 9.72 5.83
C VAL A 666 0.46 10.91 6.37
N ALA A 667 -0.88 10.88 6.38
CA ALA A 667 -1.74 11.98 6.82
C ALA A 667 -1.51 12.34 8.30
N VAL A 668 -1.19 11.33 9.12
CA VAL A 668 -0.96 11.52 10.56
C VAL A 668 0.22 12.46 10.84
N ASP A 669 1.19 12.53 9.94
CA ASP A 669 2.34 13.44 10.00
C ASP A 669 1.89 14.91 10.10
N ASP A 670 1.03 15.33 9.17
CA ASP A 670 0.51 16.69 9.06
C ASP A 670 -0.31 17.06 10.30
N THR A 671 -1.16 16.14 10.77
CA THR A 671 -1.91 16.30 12.02
C THR A 671 -0.97 16.48 13.22
N ILE A 672 0.09 15.66 13.36
CA ILE A 672 1.04 15.74 14.48
C ILE A 672 1.76 17.10 14.46
N HIS A 673 2.28 17.51 13.31
CA HIS A 673 2.99 18.79 13.17
C HIS A 673 2.10 19.97 13.51
N PHE A 674 0.83 19.95 13.07
CA PHE A 674 -0.15 20.98 13.42
C PHE A 674 -0.45 21.01 14.92
N LEU A 675 -0.84 19.88 15.52
CA LEU A 675 -1.27 19.82 16.92
C LEU A 675 -0.15 20.12 17.91
N VAL A 676 1.10 19.72 17.60
CA VAL A 676 2.27 20.06 18.42
C VAL A 676 2.52 21.58 18.40
N ARG A 677 2.44 22.23 17.24
CA ARG A 677 2.59 23.69 17.13
C ARG A 677 1.44 24.43 17.79
N PHE A 678 0.20 23.97 17.58
CA PHE A 678 -0.99 24.49 18.26
C PHE A 678 -0.83 24.47 19.78
N ASN A 679 -0.41 23.33 20.36
CA ASN A 679 -0.18 23.24 21.80
C ASN A 679 0.89 24.23 22.30
N ALA A 680 2.01 24.36 21.59
CA ALA A 680 3.07 25.29 21.95
C ALA A 680 2.60 26.76 21.92
N GLU A 681 1.88 27.15 20.86
CA GLU A 681 1.38 28.52 20.70
C GLU A 681 0.20 28.85 21.63
N ALA A 682 -0.65 27.86 21.95
CA ALA A 682 -1.76 28.01 22.90
C ALA A 682 -1.25 28.28 24.32
N ARG A 683 -0.17 27.60 24.73
CA ARG A 683 0.49 27.87 26.00
C ARG A 683 1.16 29.23 26.03
N ALA A 684 1.94 29.55 25.00
CA ALA A 684 2.68 30.81 24.94
C ALA A 684 1.78 32.05 24.95
N ARG A 685 0.55 31.97 24.42
CA ARG A 685 -0.39 33.11 24.33
C ARG A 685 -1.53 33.09 25.33
N ALA A 686 -1.74 31.99 26.06
CA ALA A 686 -2.96 31.74 26.82
C ALA A 686 -4.27 31.97 26.01
N ASP A 687 -4.21 31.84 24.68
CA ASP A 687 -5.32 32.02 23.75
C ASP A 687 -5.36 30.88 22.72
N GLU A 688 -6.31 29.97 22.89
CA GLU A 688 -6.51 28.83 21.99
C GLU A 688 -6.93 29.26 20.58
N LYS A 689 -7.70 30.35 20.42
CA LYS A 689 -8.18 30.79 19.10
C LYS A 689 -7.06 31.45 18.30
N GLY A 690 -6.29 32.34 18.94
CA GLY A 690 -5.10 32.92 18.34
C GLY A 690 -4.01 31.89 18.05
N ALA A 691 -3.92 30.82 18.85
CA ALA A 691 -2.99 29.72 18.62
C ALA A 691 -3.28 28.93 17.34
N VAL A 692 -4.55 28.76 16.95
CA VAL A 692 -4.91 28.11 15.67
C VAL A 692 -4.30 28.85 14.49
N ALA A 693 -4.46 30.17 14.43
CA ALA A 693 -3.92 30.99 13.35
C ALA A 693 -2.38 30.98 13.33
N ALA A 694 -1.75 31.05 14.51
CA ALA A 694 -0.29 30.98 14.63
C ALA A 694 0.27 29.62 14.18
N ALA A 695 -0.37 28.52 14.60
CA ALA A 695 0.00 27.17 14.19
C ALA A 695 -0.14 26.99 12.68
N LEU A 696 -1.28 27.37 12.09
CA LEU A 696 -1.51 27.32 10.64
C LEU A 696 -0.46 28.13 9.86
N ARG A 697 -0.12 29.35 10.29
CA ARG A 697 0.91 30.17 9.62
C ARG A 697 2.27 29.47 9.56
N SER A 698 2.60 28.68 10.57
CA SER A 698 3.89 27.97 10.64
C SER A 698 3.91 26.66 9.85
N VAL A 699 2.76 25.99 9.72
CA VAL A 699 2.67 24.63 9.17
C VAL A 699 2.15 24.60 7.74
N ILE A 700 1.28 25.53 7.32
CA ILE A 700 0.60 25.46 6.01
C ILE A 700 1.57 25.42 4.83
N ARG A 701 2.65 26.21 4.88
CA ARG A 701 3.61 26.27 3.78
C ARG A 701 4.36 24.95 3.60
N PRO A 702 5.11 24.43 4.60
CA PRO A 702 5.80 23.16 4.43
C PRO A 702 4.84 22.02 4.11
N VAL A 703 3.69 21.92 4.79
CA VAL A 703 2.70 20.87 4.55
C VAL A 703 2.12 20.92 3.13
N THR A 704 1.73 22.09 2.61
CA THR A 704 1.26 22.18 1.23
C THR A 704 2.34 21.75 0.22
N PHE A 705 3.60 22.11 0.42
CA PHE A 705 4.66 21.70 -0.49
C PHE A 705 4.95 20.20 -0.41
N THR A 706 4.93 19.59 0.78
CA THR A 706 5.08 18.13 0.93
C THR A 706 3.91 17.39 0.29
N THR A 707 2.66 17.81 0.50
CA THR A 707 1.48 17.22 -0.16
C THR A 707 1.56 17.35 -1.67
N ILE A 708 1.85 18.54 -2.21
CA ILE A 708 1.98 18.73 -3.67
C ILE A 708 3.03 17.77 -4.24
N ALA A 709 4.13 17.57 -3.53
CA ALA A 709 5.17 16.67 -3.97
C ALA A 709 4.80 15.19 -3.90
N LEU A 710 4.14 14.76 -2.82
CA LEU A 710 3.59 13.41 -2.70
C LEU A 710 2.57 13.15 -3.82
N CYS A 711 1.57 14.02 -3.98
CA CYS A 711 0.57 13.93 -5.05
C CYS A 711 1.23 13.89 -6.43
N SER A 712 2.16 14.81 -6.72
CA SER A 712 2.83 14.85 -8.01
C SER A 712 3.68 13.61 -8.25
N GLY A 713 4.35 13.07 -7.22
CA GLY A 713 5.15 11.85 -7.32
C GLY A 713 4.30 10.61 -7.61
N PHE A 714 3.13 10.48 -6.98
CA PHE A 714 2.18 9.42 -7.32
C PHE A 714 1.55 9.62 -8.70
N LEU A 715 1.28 10.85 -9.12
CA LEU A 715 0.78 11.15 -10.47
C LEU A 715 1.77 10.79 -11.59
N VAL A 716 3.07 10.68 -11.32
CA VAL A 716 4.03 10.15 -12.31
C VAL A 716 3.69 8.72 -12.71
N LEU A 717 3.06 7.94 -11.82
CA LEU A 717 2.62 6.57 -12.12
C LEU A 717 1.47 6.52 -13.14
N CYS A 718 0.77 7.64 -13.38
CA CYS A 718 -0.26 7.73 -14.42
C CYS A 718 0.29 7.61 -15.85
N PHE A 719 1.61 7.67 -16.03
CA PHE A 719 2.28 7.42 -17.31
C PHE A 719 2.71 5.96 -17.50
N SER A 720 2.35 5.06 -16.58
CA SER A 720 2.60 3.62 -16.73
C SER A 720 1.70 3.01 -17.80
N GLU A 721 2.21 2.01 -18.51
CA GLU A 721 1.43 1.16 -19.43
C GLU A 721 0.48 0.22 -18.67
N LEU A 722 0.69 0.05 -17.36
CA LEU A 722 -0.11 -0.78 -16.48
C LEU A 722 -1.21 0.05 -15.81
N GLN A 723 -2.46 -0.20 -16.22
CA GLN A 723 -3.66 0.46 -15.71
C GLN A 723 -3.79 0.36 -14.19
N ASN A 724 -3.38 -0.76 -13.58
CA ASN A 724 -3.39 -0.95 -12.13
C ASN A 724 -2.45 0.04 -11.39
N GLN A 725 -1.35 0.44 -12.04
CA GLN A 725 -0.40 1.44 -11.51
C GLN A 725 -0.89 2.86 -11.76
N VAL A 726 -1.52 3.11 -12.91
CA VAL A 726 -2.18 4.38 -13.23
C VAL A 726 -3.29 4.69 -12.22
N GLN A 727 -4.18 3.72 -11.98
CA GLN A 727 -5.24 3.83 -10.97
C GLN A 727 -4.66 4.06 -9.58
N PHE A 728 -3.62 3.31 -9.21
CA PHE A 728 -2.95 3.50 -7.93
C PHE A 728 -2.42 4.92 -7.77
N GLY A 729 -1.68 5.45 -8.76
CA GLY A 729 -1.14 6.81 -8.74
C GLY A 729 -2.21 7.89 -8.63
N ALA A 730 -3.26 7.79 -9.44
CA ALA A 730 -4.36 8.75 -9.43
C ALA A 730 -5.14 8.73 -8.10
N LEU A 731 -5.50 7.54 -7.61
CA LEU A 731 -6.26 7.39 -6.36
C LEU A 731 -5.43 7.78 -5.13
N ALA A 732 -4.13 7.43 -5.09
CA ALA A 732 -3.24 7.86 -4.01
C ALA A 732 -3.10 9.38 -3.98
N ALA A 733 -2.86 10.01 -5.13
CA ALA A 733 -2.75 11.46 -5.23
C ALA A 733 -4.05 12.18 -4.84
N PHE A 734 -5.21 11.67 -5.29
CA PHE A 734 -6.52 12.17 -4.89
C PHE A 734 -6.73 12.07 -3.38
N THR A 735 -6.45 10.90 -2.80
CA THR A 735 -6.69 10.67 -1.37
C THR A 735 -5.76 11.52 -0.50
N LEU A 736 -4.51 11.72 -0.90
CA LEU A 736 -3.58 12.63 -0.22
C LEU A 736 -3.99 14.10 -0.34
N ALA A 737 -4.58 14.51 -1.47
CA ALA A 737 -5.14 15.85 -1.60
C ALA A 737 -6.35 16.05 -0.67
N VAL A 738 -7.19 15.02 -0.51
CA VAL A 738 -8.28 15.00 0.48
C VAL A 738 -7.73 15.03 1.91
N ALA A 739 -6.63 14.32 2.19
CA ALA A 739 -5.94 14.37 3.48
C ALA A 739 -5.47 15.78 3.82
N TRP A 740 -4.75 16.43 2.91
CA TRP A 740 -4.33 17.83 3.08
C TRP A 740 -5.50 18.77 3.30
N PHE A 741 -6.58 18.64 2.51
CA PHE A 741 -7.77 19.46 2.68
C PHE A 741 -8.39 19.26 4.07
N THR A 742 -8.46 18.00 4.52
CA THR A 742 -8.99 17.64 5.83
C THR A 742 -8.10 18.22 6.94
N ASP A 743 -6.78 18.11 6.84
CA ASP A 743 -5.87 18.62 7.84
C ASP A 743 -5.88 20.15 7.98
N VAL A 744 -6.03 20.87 6.87
CA VAL A 744 -6.04 22.34 6.90
C VAL A 744 -7.41 22.90 7.30
N MET A 745 -8.50 22.17 7.07
CA MET A 745 -9.87 22.64 7.40
C MET A 745 -10.42 22.06 8.69
N PHE A 746 -10.41 20.73 8.80
CA PHE A 746 -11.11 19.96 9.82
C PHE A 746 -10.31 19.88 11.13
N THR A 747 -8.98 19.69 11.06
CA THR A 747 -8.11 19.61 12.25
C THR A 747 -8.14 20.91 13.08
N PRO A 748 -8.03 22.12 12.49
CA PRO A 748 -8.21 23.38 13.23
C PRO A 748 -9.57 23.50 13.92
N ALA A 749 -10.65 23.14 13.23
CA ALA A 749 -12.00 23.20 13.79
C ALA A 749 -12.16 22.31 15.03
N LEU A 750 -11.60 21.09 14.99
CA LEU A 750 -11.59 20.15 16.11
C LEU A 750 -10.73 20.61 17.29
N SER A 751 -9.59 21.24 17.03
CA SER A 751 -8.63 21.66 18.08
C SER A 751 -9.14 22.83 18.94
N SER A 752 -10.05 23.64 18.41
CA SER A 752 -10.54 24.87 19.06
C SER A 752 -11.46 24.58 20.27
N GLY A 753 -10.89 24.54 21.47
CA GLY A 753 -11.60 24.24 22.72
C GLY A 753 -11.01 23.09 23.54
N VAL A 754 -9.88 22.52 23.10
CA VAL A 754 -9.22 21.42 23.80
C VAL A 754 -7.81 21.84 24.23
N ARG A 755 -7.62 22.00 25.55
CA ARG A 755 -6.27 22.05 26.13
C ARG A 755 -5.55 20.71 25.91
N ILE A 756 -4.57 20.71 25.02
CA ILE A 756 -3.71 19.57 24.71
C ILE A 756 -2.54 19.55 25.70
N VAL A 757 -2.13 18.36 26.12
CA VAL A 757 -0.88 18.17 26.86
C VAL A 757 -0.11 17.09 26.12
N THR A 758 1.10 17.41 25.65
CA THR A 758 1.92 16.40 24.99
C THR A 758 2.72 15.61 26.03
N LEU A 759 3.09 14.38 25.67
CA LEU A 759 3.97 13.54 26.46
C LEU A 759 5.31 14.25 26.74
N TRP A 760 5.73 15.13 25.84
CA TRP A 760 6.98 15.87 25.93
C TRP A 760 6.91 17.02 26.92
N ASP A 761 5.74 17.63 27.06
CA ASP A 761 5.49 18.57 28.14
C ASP A 761 5.68 17.87 29.51
N VAL A 762 5.18 16.63 29.65
CA VAL A 762 5.33 15.81 30.88
C VAL A 762 6.78 15.40 31.13
N LEU A 763 7.55 15.12 30.08
CA LEU A 763 8.94 14.69 30.22
C LEU A 763 9.92 15.86 30.37
N ARG A 764 9.66 17.03 29.79
CA ARG A 764 10.54 18.21 29.84
C ARG A 764 10.27 19.13 31.02
N LEU A 765 9.10 19.05 31.66
CA LEU A 765 8.78 19.90 32.79
C LEU A 765 9.71 19.59 33.98
N ASP A 766 10.68 20.49 34.18
CA ASP A 766 11.63 20.42 35.28
C ASP A 766 11.11 21.22 36.48
N LEU A 767 10.47 20.49 37.40
CA LEU A 767 10.07 21.00 38.70
C LEU A 767 11.16 20.80 39.77
N GLY A 768 12.39 20.43 39.41
CA GLY A 768 13.47 20.02 40.31
C GLY A 768 13.35 18.57 40.80
N GLU A 769 14.33 18.11 41.60
CA GLU A 769 14.31 16.77 42.20
C GLU A 769 13.16 16.64 43.22
N ASP A 770 12.39 15.54 43.12
CA ASP A 770 11.25 15.21 43.97
C ASP A 770 10.33 16.41 44.33
N PRO A 771 9.59 16.98 43.36
CA PRO A 771 8.73 18.14 43.60
C PRO A 771 7.62 17.85 44.63
N GLN A 772 7.21 16.59 44.76
CA GLN A 772 6.27 16.10 45.76
C GLN A 772 6.79 16.18 47.21
N LEU A 773 8.12 16.22 47.40
CA LEU A 773 8.76 16.40 48.71
C LEU A 773 9.09 17.87 49.00
N SER A 774 9.44 18.63 47.96
CA SER A 774 9.86 20.04 48.11
C SER A 774 8.73 21.06 48.00
N ILE A 775 7.58 20.71 47.40
CA ILE A 775 6.42 21.59 47.24
C ILE A 775 5.22 21.00 48.01
N PRO A 776 4.85 21.56 49.18
CA PRO A 776 3.75 21.06 50.01
C PRO A 776 2.41 20.90 49.28
N LEU A 777 2.13 21.76 48.28
CA LEU A 777 0.91 21.65 47.48
C LEU A 777 0.85 20.32 46.68
N LEU A 778 2.01 19.77 46.29
CA LEU A 778 2.14 18.56 45.49
C LEU A 778 2.31 17.29 46.34
N LYS A 779 2.22 17.40 47.66
CA LYS A 779 2.36 16.28 48.58
C LYS A 779 1.33 15.18 48.29
N ASP A 780 1.76 13.92 48.35
CA ASP A 780 0.96 12.72 48.06
C ASP A 780 0.51 12.56 46.59
N LEU A 781 0.96 13.43 45.68
CA LEU A 781 0.89 13.18 44.25
C LEU A 781 2.10 12.35 43.82
N THR A 782 1.89 11.41 42.89
CA THR A 782 3.01 10.79 42.15
C THR A 782 3.72 11.84 41.30
N SER A 783 4.99 11.61 40.95
CA SER A 783 5.76 12.55 40.12
C SER A 783 5.08 12.84 38.78
N ARG A 784 4.37 11.85 38.21
CA ARG A 784 3.56 12.04 37.00
C ARG A 784 2.36 12.97 37.25
N GLN A 785 1.62 12.75 38.34
CA GLN A 785 0.46 13.59 38.68
C GLN A 785 0.87 15.04 39.03
N ALA A 786 1.99 15.22 39.74
CA ALA A 786 2.54 16.54 40.06
C ALA A 786 2.91 17.31 38.78
N ARG A 787 3.54 16.64 37.81
CA ARG A 787 3.82 17.23 36.50
C ARG A 787 2.54 17.48 35.70
N THR A 788 1.56 16.59 35.72
CA THR A 788 0.26 16.82 35.08
C THR A 788 -0.45 18.06 35.65
N PHE A 789 -0.45 18.25 36.97
CA PHE A 789 -0.99 19.46 37.60
C PHE A 789 -0.26 20.72 37.13
N ALA A 790 1.07 20.69 37.18
CA ALA A 790 1.88 21.82 36.77
C ALA A 790 1.75 22.14 35.26
N LEU A 791 1.41 21.17 34.42
CA LEU A 791 1.12 21.37 33.00
C LEU A 791 -0.28 21.87 32.69
N LEU A 792 -1.22 21.67 33.61
CA LEU A 792 -2.55 22.27 33.54
C LEU A 792 -2.57 23.67 34.15
N SER A 793 -1.51 24.01 34.89
CA SER A 793 -1.21 25.34 35.42
C SER A 793 -0.36 26.12 34.42
N ASP A 794 -0.38 27.45 34.51
CA ASP A 794 0.47 28.35 33.74
C ASP A 794 1.83 28.49 34.43
N LEU A 795 2.92 28.04 33.80
CA LEU A 795 4.27 28.20 34.34
C LEU A 795 4.86 29.51 33.81
N GLN A 796 5.01 30.50 34.70
CA GLN A 796 5.55 31.82 34.37
C GLN A 796 6.98 31.96 34.87
N GLU A 797 7.86 32.51 34.03
CA GLU A 797 9.18 32.98 34.44
C GLU A 797 9.12 34.50 34.63
N VAL A 798 9.53 34.98 35.80
CA VAL A 798 9.53 36.40 36.14
C VAL A 798 10.94 36.85 36.50
N ASP A 799 11.33 38.02 36.00
CA ASP A 799 12.62 38.64 36.31
C ASP A 799 12.63 39.24 37.73
N ALA A 800 13.83 39.35 38.31
CA ALA A 800 14.01 40.04 39.59
C ALA A 800 13.50 41.50 39.52
N GLY A 801 12.80 41.94 40.56
CA GLY A 801 12.17 43.25 40.67
C GLY A 801 10.75 43.34 40.09
N THR A 802 10.25 42.29 39.43
CA THR A 802 8.89 42.26 38.86
C THR A 802 7.85 42.15 39.97
N ARG A 803 6.80 42.98 39.93
CA ARG A 803 5.62 42.85 40.80
C ARG A 803 4.69 41.77 40.27
N VAL A 804 4.46 40.75 41.08
CA VAL A 804 3.62 39.58 40.75
C VAL A 804 2.18 39.79 41.23
N ILE A 805 2.00 40.38 42.41
CA ILE A 805 0.69 40.67 43.01
C ILE A 805 0.68 42.11 43.51
N THR A 806 -0.41 42.84 43.25
CA THR A 806 -0.66 44.17 43.80
C THR A 806 -1.76 44.09 44.86
N GLU A 807 -1.55 44.73 46.02
CA GLU A 807 -2.56 44.83 47.09
C GLU A 807 -3.82 45.55 46.57
N GLY A 808 -5.00 45.04 46.92
CA GLY A 808 -6.30 45.64 46.57
C GLY A 808 -6.91 45.17 45.24
N ASP A 809 -6.15 44.48 44.39
CA ASP A 809 -6.65 43.92 43.13
C ASP A 809 -7.70 42.82 43.38
N ASP A 810 -8.72 42.76 42.52
CA ASP A 810 -9.64 41.61 42.43
C ASP A 810 -8.97 40.54 41.55
N ALA A 811 -8.78 39.34 42.09
CA ALA A 811 -8.02 38.30 41.40
C ALA A 811 -8.42 36.89 41.86
N ASP A 812 -8.50 35.94 40.93
CA ASP A 812 -8.95 34.56 41.14
C ASP A 812 -7.82 33.51 41.01
N ASP A 813 -6.59 33.97 40.86
CA ASP A 813 -5.39 33.17 40.60
C ASP A 813 -4.48 33.01 41.82
N VAL A 814 -3.79 31.88 41.87
CA VAL A 814 -2.88 31.46 42.94
C VAL A 814 -1.53 31.13 42.33
N TYR A 815 -0.45 31.47 43.03
CA TYR A 815 0.92 31.26 42.59
C TYR A 815 1.63 30.26 43.52
N VAL A 816 2.41 29.35 42.93
CA VAL A 816 3.28 28.42 43.67
C VAL A 816 4.71 28.64 43.20
N ILE A 817 5.61 28.87 44.14
CA ILE A 817 7.02 29.10 43.82
C ILE A 817 7.69 27.77 43.51
N VAL A 818 8.11 27.57 42.25
CA VAL A 818 8.91 26.42 41.84
C VAL A 818 10.40 26.69 42.09
N ASP A 819 10.82 27.93 41.83
CA ASP A 819 12.20 28.38 41.98
C ASP A 819 12.26 29.90 42.22
N GLY A 820 13.31 30.39 42.87
CA GLY A 820 13.50 31.80 43.23
C GLY A 820 12.86 32.23 44.57
N GLU A 821 12.99 33.52 44.88
CA GLU A 821 12.50 34.14 46.11
C GLU A 821 11.51 35.28 45.82
N LEU A 822 10.37 35.27 46.50
CA LEU A 822 9.37 36.35 46.46
C LEU A 822 9.28 37.03 47.82
N LYS A 823 8.94 38.33 47.85
CA LYS A 823 8.75 39.10 49.08
C LYS A 823 7.36 39.71 49.13
N ALA A 824 6.59 39.32 50.15
CA ALA A 824 5.29 39.91 50.46
C ALA A 824 5.46 41.11 51.39
N TRP A 825 4.79 42.22 51.09
CA TRP A 825 4.82 43.45 51.87
C TRP A 825 3.52 44.25 51.69
N VAL A 826 3.22 45.11 52.65
CA VAL A 826 2.05 46.01 52.64
C VAL A 826 2.50 47.45 52.89
N GLU A 827 1.74 48.39 52.37
CA GLU A 827 1.94 49.82 52.66
C GLU A 827 0.93 50.25 53.72
N ARG A 828 1.43 50.69 54.88
CA ARG A 828 0.59 51.20 55.98
C ARG A 828 1.23 52.48 56.50
N ASP A 829 0.42 53.53 56.64
CA ASP A 829 0.85 54.85 57.11
C ASP A 829 2.00 55.47 56.30
N GLY A 830 2.10 55.15 55.00
CA GLY A 830 3.15 55.63 54.09
C GLY A 830 4.50 54.91 54.25
N GLU A 831 4.58 53.87 55.09
CA GLU A 831 5.77 53.05 55.27
C GLU A 831 5.56 51.63 54.73
N ARG A 832 6.57 51.13 54.02
CA ARG A 832 6.62 49.74 53.56
C ARG A 832 6.90 48.82 54.74
N ARG A 833 5.97 47.90 55.02
CA ARG A 833 6.17 46.82 56.00
C ARG A 833 6.27 45.49 55.30
N ASP A 834 7.41 44.84 55.46
CA ASP A 834 7.65 43.50 54.92
C ASP A 834 6.94 42.45 55.78
N LEU A 835 6.15 41.59 55.14
CA LEU A 835 5.36 40.55 55.81
C LEU A 835 6.11 39.22 55.86
N ALA A 836 6.61 38.77 54.71
CA ALA A 836 7.26 37.48 54.60
C ALA A 836 8.16 37.40 53.36
N THR A 837 9.26 36.66 53.48
CA THR A 837 10.04 36.19 52.32
C THR A 837 9.66 34.74 52.04
N MET A 838 9.23 34.46 50.82
CA MET A 838 8.71 33.18 50.37
C MET A 838 9.70 32.54 49.40
N ARG A 839 9.97 31.25 49.59
CA ARG A 839 10.88 30.45 48.77
C ARG A 839 10.13 29.32 48.10
N ARG A 840 10.85 28.51 47.31
CA ARG A 840 10.37 27.28 46.70
C ARG A 840 9.39 26.51 47.61
N GLY A 841 8.26 26.10 47.03
CA GLY A 841 7.17 25.39 47.69
C GLY A 841 6.11 26.28 48.32
N ALA A 842 6.39 27.57 48.56
CA ALA A 842 5.40 28.48 49.10
C ALA A 842 4.28 28.77 48.09
N VAL A 843 3.06 28.86 48.59
CA VAL A 843 1.85 29.25 47.85
C VAL A 843 1.53 30.70 48.19
N THR A 844 1.17 31.55 47.24
CA THR A 844 0.78 32.94 47.51
C THR A 844 -0.42 33.34 46.67
N GLY A 845 -1.22 34.28 47.18
CA GLY A 845 -2.46 34.71 46.55
C GLY A 845 -3.65 33.75 46.76
N GLU A 846 -3.53 32.75 47.62
CA GLU A 846 -4.57 31.72 47.83
C GLU A 846 -5.90 32.27 48.37
N VAL A 847 -5.88 33.43 49.03
CA VAL A 847 -7.07 34.13 49.54
C VAL A 847 -7.92 34.69 48.39
N GLY A 848 -7.28 35.06 47.26
CA GLY A 848 -7.97 35.59 46.08
C GLY A 848 -8.87 34.55 45.39
N LEU A 849 -8.49 33.27 45.45
CA LEU A 849 -9.26 32.16 44.87
C LEU A 849 -10.70 32.07 45.41
N PHE A 850 -10.97 32.62 46.59
CA PHE A 850 -12.27 32.61 47.25
C PHE A 850 -13.01 33.96 47.19
N GLY A 851 -12.66 34.82 46.22
CA GLY A 851 -13.38 36.07 45.94
C GLY A 851 -13.04 37.22 46.89
N SER A 852 -11.86 37.20 47.51
CA SER A 852 -11.35 38.30 48.34
C SER A 852 -10.30 39.12 47.59
N LYS A 853 -10.22 40.42 47.88
CA LYS A 853 -9.17 41.29 47.33
C LYS A 853 -7.78 40.84 47.79
N ARG A 854 -6.77 41.10 46.96
CA ARG A 854 -5.36 40.86 47.31
C ARG A 854 -5.00 41.61 48.59
N THR A 855 -4.41 40.90 49.55
CA THR A 855 -4.13 41.42 50.91
C THR A 855 -2.73 42.01 51.09
N ALA A 856 -1.85 41.82 50.11
CA ALA A 856 -0.47 42.31 50.13
C ALA A 856 0.12 42.42 48.72
N ASN A 857 1.13 43.26 48.57
CA ASN A 857 1.98 43.30 47.39
C ASN A 857 2.99 42.16 47.44
N VAL A 858 3.33 41.57 46.28
CA VAL A 858 4.35 40.52 46.16
C VAL A 858 5.28 40.85 45.01
N ASP A 859 6.57 41.05 45.32
CA ASP A 859 7.62 41.32 44.33
C ASP A 859 8.62 40.15 44.26
N ALA A 860 9.17 39.89 43.08
CA ALA A 860 10.25 38.92 42.89
C ALA A 860 11.60 39.52 43.32
N LEU A 861 12.31 38.86 44.24
CA LEU A 861 13.66 39.29 44.68
C LEU A 861 14.76 38.75 43.76
N THR A 862 14.58 37.53 43.27
CA THR A 862 15.44 36.87 42.28
C THR A 862 14.61 36.54 41.05
N PRO A 863 15.23 36.18 39.91
CA PRO A 863 14.49 35.50 38.84
C PRO A 863 13.75 34.29 39.44
N ALA A 864 12.47 34.18 39.16
CA ALA A 864 11.60 33.18 39.80
C ALA A 864 10.74 32.45 38.76
N ARG A 865 10.47 31.18 39.03
CA ARG A 865 9.56 30.34 38.24
C ARG A 865 8.33 30.03 39.07
N LEU A 866 7.16 30.42 38.57
CA LEU A 866 5.90 30.39 39.31
C LEU A 866 4.86 29.55 38.57
N LEU A 867 4.21 28.62 39.26
CA LEU A 867 3.00 27.96 38.75
C LEU A 867 1.78 28.79 39.15
N LYS A 868 1.12 29.37 38.16
CA LYS A 868 -0.11 30.12 38.28
C LYS A 868 -1.31 29.24 37.89
N PHE A 869 -2.35 29.21 38.71
CA PHE A 869 -3.62 28.55 38.36
C PHE A 869 -4.78 29.27 39.01
N ASN A 870 -5.97 29.21 38.40
CA ASN A 870 -7.18 29.85 38.93
C ASN A 870 -8.31 28.85 39.25
N GLY A 871 -9.45 29.37 39.70
CA GLY A 871 -10.63 28.55 40.02
C GLY A 871 -11.15 27.73 38.84
N SER A 872 -11.09 28.30 37.63
CA SER A 872 -11.51 27.59 36.41
C SER A 872 -10.56 26.44 36.04
N ASP A 873 -9.25 26.59 36.29
CA ASP A 873 -8.26 25.54 36.07
C ASP A 873 -8.48 24.36 37.03
N LEU A 874 -8.78 24.65 38.30
CA LEU A 874 -9.11 23.62 39.29
C LEU A 874 -10.41 22.89 38.96
N GLU A 875 -11.43 23.61 38.47
CA GLU A 875 -12.71 23.00 38.06
C GLU A 875 -12.54 22.13 36.82
N ASN A 876 -11.77 22.58 35.83
CA ASN A 876 -11.39 21.79 34.67
C ASN A 876 -10.60 20.54 35.08
N MET A 877 -9.71 20.67 36.06
CA MET A 877 -8.96 19.55 36.62
C MET A 877 -9.88 18.59 37.42
N ARG A 878 -10.89 19.09 38.12
CA ARG A 878 -11.89 18.24 38.80
C ARG A 878 -12.65 17.38 37.81
N GLN A 879 -12.98 17.92 36.63
CA GLN A 879 -13.68 17.19 35.57
C GLN A 879 -12.78 16.17 34.84
N ARG A 880 -11.51 16.50 34.60
CA ARG A 880 -10.58 15.64 33.84
C ARG A 880 -9.74 14.68 34.69
N TYR A 881 -9.35 15.11 35.90
CA TYR A 881 -8.44 14.41 36.82
C TYR A 881 -8.91 14.53 38.28
N PRO A 882 -10.05 13.93 38.65
CA PRO A 882 -10.69 14.14 39.96
C PRO A 882 -9.79 13.80 41.15
N ARG A 883 -8.94 12.77 41.03
CA ARG A 883 -7.98 12.39 42.09
C ARG A 883 -6.89 13.45 42.31
N ILE A 884 -6.39 14.06 41.24
CA ILE A 884 -5.38 15.13 41.33
C ILE A 884 -6.02 16.36 41.95
N ALA A 885 -7.18 16.78 41.44
CA ALA A 885 -7.94 17.91 41.97
C ALA A 885 -8.23 17.76 43.47
N ALA A 886 -8.76 16.60 43.90
CA ALA A 886 -9.06 16.34 45.31
C ALA A 886 -7.82 16.48 46.21
N THR A 887 -6.67 15.98 45.75
CA THR A 887 -5.41 16.07 46.49
C THR A 887 -4.90 17.51 46.57
N ILE A 888 -4.95 18.25 45.45
CA ILE A 888 -4.58 19.68 45.41
C ILE A 888 -5.48 20.51 46.32
N TYR A 889 -6.81 20.33 46.26
CA TYR A 889 -7.75 21.01 47.15
C TYR A 889 -7.46 20.70 48.62
N ARG A 890 -7.23 19.44 48.96
CA ARG A 890 -6.89 19.04 50.34
C ARG A 890 -5.60 19.72 50.80
N ASN A 891 -4.55 19.70 49.99
CA ASN A 891 -3.26 20.28 50.33
C ASN A 891 -3.32 21.81 50.43
N LEU A 892 -4.08 22.47 49.54
CA LEU A 892 -4.33 23.91 49.61
C LEU A 892 -5.02 24.32 50.92
N ASN A 893 -6.05 23.56 51.32
CA ASN A 893 -6.74 23.77 52.59
C ASN A 893 -5.81 23.57 53.81
N LEU A 894 -4.95 22.55 53.78
CA LEU A 894 -3.95 22.33 54.85
C LEU A 894 -2.97 23.51 54.97
N ILE A 895 -2.50 24.05 53.84
CA ILE A 895 -1.60 25.21 53.80
C ILE A 895 -2.29 26.44 54.41
N GLN A 896 -3.55 26.69 54.05
CA GLN A 896 -4.33 27.79 54.62
C GLN A 896 -4.57 27.63 56.12
N ALA A 897 -4.96 26.44 56.56
CA ALA A 897 -5.17 26.14 57.98
C ALA A 897 -3.89 26.38 58.80
N GLN A 898 -2.73 25.95 58.28
CA GLN A 898 -1.44 26.18 58.95
C GLN A 898 -1.09 27.67 59.01
N ARG A 899 -1.37 28.44 57.95
CA ARG A 899 -1.19 29.89 57.94
C ARG A 899 -2.06 30.58 58.98
N LEU A 900 -3.35 30.23 59.04
CA LEU A 900 -4.28 30.78 60.04
C LEU A 900 -3.77 30.53 61.46
N VAL A 901 -3.36 29.30 61.78
CA VAL A 901 -2.79 28.96 63.10
C VAL A 901 -1.55 29.80 63.41
N ASN A 902 -0.66 29.98 62.43
CA ASN A 902 0.56 30.78 62.63
C ASN A 902 0.23 32.26 62.85
N THR A 903 -0.73 32.83 62.11
CA THR A 903 -1.17 34.22 62.30
C THR A 903 -1.85 34.40 63.65
N THR A 904 -2.72 33.48 64.07
CA THR A 904 -3.37 33.55 65.40
C THR A 904 -2.34 33.47 66.54
N ARG A 905 -1.28 32.67 66.39
CA ARG A 905 -0.16 32.61 67.35
C ARG A 905 0.74 33.85 67.37
N MET A 906 0.73 34.68 66.33
CA MET A 906 1.45 35.96 66.33
C MET A 906 0.62 37.10 66.94
N VAL A 907 -0.70 36.93 66.98
CA VAL A 907 -1.66 37.91 67.55
C VAL A 907 -1.92 37.65 69.04
N GLN A 908 -1.75 36.40 69.49
CA GLN A 908 -1.66 36.01 70.91
C GLN A 908 -0.26 36.23 71.44
#